data_AF-A0A091R8Z7-F1
#
_entry.id   AF-A0A091R8Z7-F1
#
_cell.length_a   1.000
_cell.length_b   1.000
_cell.length_c   1.000
_cell.angle_alpha   90.00
_cell.angle_beta   90.00
_cell.angle_gamma   90.00
#
_symmetry.space_group_name_H-M   'P 1'
#
loop_
_entity.id
_entity.type
_entity.pdbx_description
1 polymer ?
#
loop_
_entity_poly.entity_id
_entity_poly.type
_entity_poly.pdbx_seq_one_letter_code
_entity_poly.pdbx_strand_id
1 'polypeptide(L)'
;YREMMHALKNVMMVVVESLINKFEEDRMHNKDPDSKTKKERQSGYYTDNCSDSDSSLNQSYAFMSQEQLQLLVEKLDPVQPKEVRQEALQTLCIAPPSDILNSESWPNLCKHLTMSLSDPDATFSEKILRFYAKTFSSSPFNMTREVYRSLARHLELYFLSGEYSLRISAGLDVSNPDITYLLKKVRLLNEYQKEAPSSWIRHPEKYMEEVVESTLSLLSVKHEPDHPASTDFLSPVYFLSLIDIKAVWFKKWMHAYYSRTVVLRLLEKKYKSLVIIMAMCFHSPVKFCFLLVNPSKALRESSSNFLFFIVKGDKQNAFYTGPELQYIYFVHSLCLLGRLLIYKQGQNLFPVQLKNRKDSISIADLLVLFTQLIYYSPSYPNTALAVHTDNYSPASLVMEILQVFCDQTGCAAECLYTDAVINALLHPVQGLLSGTEVYINCLETTLIDVADILARIAAVEDGLSLLLYGENEKTAKEDSPTAVHIIVQFTKKLLHDDISLLSGSESLPVVKGAFIFVCRQMYRTCEGLQMLIPYGLHESIGEAWKKVSLLSERVPTPVTGADSTSSISLESKNILLWEETLLDALLNFSATPKGVFLLHSTGAMNDCVNFMFSSLSKKLQTNEHEEFGNRVIVTQMATTPTGAVALQGSGFIKTLVTELWALLECGKDDLRITQPKSTPVDPIDQSCQKSFLSLINLLTYPAVFELLSKQDIPNKPMYSLREVPTDIIDIIDRLIILNSEAKIHSLFNYEQSHIFGLR
;
A
#
# COMPACT_ATOMS: atom_id res chain seq x y z
N TYR A 1 6.41 1.61 41.66
CA TYR A 1 7.17 0.56 40.93
C TYR A 1 7.04 -0.85 41.54
N ARG A 2 7.45 -1.12 42.80
CA ARG A 2 7.33 -2.47 43.40
C ARG A 2 5.89 -3.02 43.39
N GLU A 3 4.91 -2.16 43.70
CA GLU A 3 3.48 -2.50 43.61
C GLU A 3 3.01 -2.70 42.17
N MET A 4 3.54 -1.94 41.21
CA MET A 4 3.26 -2.13 39.78
C MET A 4 3.82 -3.47 39.27
N MET A 5 5.02 -3.87 39.72
CA MET A 5 5.57 -5.20 39.45
C MET A 5 4.75 -6.32 40.11
N HIS A 6 4.21 -6.10 41.31
CA HIS A 6 3.29 -7.05 41.94
C HIS A 6 1.94 -7.12 41.23
N ALA A 7 1.36 -5.98 40.84
CA ALA A 7 0.11 -5.92 40.08
C ALA A 7 0.28 -6.57 38.70
N LEU A 8 1.34 -6.25 37.98
CA LEU A 8 1.66 -6.88 36.69
C LEU A 8 1.90 -8.38 36.85
N LYS A 9 2.64 -8.82 37.88
CA LYS A 9 2.83 -10.24 38.16
C LYS A 9 1.51 -10.95 38.48
N ASN A 10 0.61 -10.32 39.24
CA ASN A 10 -0.70 -10.90 39.56
C ASN A 10 -1.61 -10.95 38.32
N VAL A 11 -1.67 -9.89 37.52
CA VAL A 11 -2.43 -9.86 36.25
C VAL A 11 -1.89 -10.91 35.28
N MET A 12 -0.57 -11.01 35.14
CA MET A 12 0.10 -11.97 34.27
C MET A 12 -0.07 -13.41 34.77
N MET A 13 -0.13 -13.63 36.09
CA MET A 13 -0.49 -14.93 36.67
C MET A 13 -1.93 -15.33 36.33
N VAL A 14 -2.90 -14.42 36.47
CA VAL A 14 -4.31 -14.66 36.12
C VAL A 14 -4.49 -14.88 34.61
N VAL A 15 -3.73 -14.17 33.76
CA VAL A 15 -3.74 -14.39 32.29
C VAL A 15 -3.14 -15.75 31.94
N VAL A 16 -2.07 -16.18 32.62
CA VAL A 16 -1.46 -17.51 32.43
C VAL A 16 -2.39 -18.62 32.94
N GLU A 17 -3.01 -18.48 34.11
CA GLU A 17 -4.02 -19.42 34.60
C GLU A 17 -5.24 -19.49 33.66
N SER A 18 -5.70 -18.35 33.14
CA SER A 18 -6.76 -18.30 32.13
C SER A 18 -6.39 -19.05 30.84
N LEU A 19 -5.16 -18.87 30.34
CA LEU A 19 -4.65 -19.60 29.18
C LEU A 19 -4.49 -21.10 29.45
N ILE A 20 -4.02 -21.49 30.64
CA ILE A 20 -3.91 -22.90 31.04
C ILE A 20 -5.30 -23.53 31.14
N ASN A 21 -6.23 -22.90 31.86
CA ASN A 21 -7.61 -23.40 32.01
C ASN A 21 -8.30 -23.52 30.66
N LYS A 22 -8.11 -22.56 29.76
CA LYS A 22 -8.67 -22.60 28.39
C LYS A 22 -8.05 -23.70 27.54
N PHE A 23 -6.74 -23.95 27.69
CA PHE A 23 -6.04 -25.07 27.04
C PHE A 23 -6.45 -26.44 27.61
N GLU A 24 -6.82 -26.50 28.89
CA GLU A 24 -7.40 -27.68 29.52
C GLU A 24 -8.87 -27.90 29.12
N GLU A 25 -9.69 -26.84 29.02
CA GLU A 25 -11.04 -26.89 28.45
C GLU A 25 -11.00 -27.38 26.99
N ASP A 26 -10.09 -26.85 26.16
CA ASP A 26 -9.89 -27.31 24.78
C ASP A 26 -9.41 -28.78 24.72
N ARG A 27 -8.63 -29.26 25.69
CA ARG A 27 -8.28 -30.70 25.80
C ARG A 27 -9.45 -31.57 26.26
N MET A 28 -10.34 -31.05 27.10
CA MET A 28 -11.50 -31.77 27.62
C MET A 28 -12.63 -31.83 26.57
N HIS A 29 -12.84 -30.77 25.78
CA HIS A 29 -13.82 -30.77 24.70
C HIS A 29 -13.46 -31.73 23.55
N ASN A 30 -12.17 -32.07 23.39
CA ASN A 30 -11.70 -33.08 22.44
C ASN A 30 -11.77 -34.53 22.97
N LYS A 31 -12.40 -34.77 24.13
CA LYS A 31 -12.50 -36.12 24.75
C LYS A 31 -13.88 -36.39 25.38
N ASP A 32 -14.88 -36.59 24.52
CA ASP A 32 -15.94 -37.64 24.62
C ASP A 32 -17.25 -37.21 23.90
N PRO A 33 -18.12 -38.14 23.47
CA PRO A 33 -17.81 -39.48 22.98
C PRO A 33 -18.62 -39.85 21.71
N ASP A 34 -17.97 -40.42 20.69
CA ASP A 34 -18.67 -41.22 19.69
C ASP A 34 -17.91 -42.51 19.33
N SER A 35 -17.77 -43.39 20.32
CA SER A 35 -17.33 -44.77 20.10
C SER A 35 -18.09 -45.76 20.99
N LYS A 36 -19.15 -46.35 20.43
CA LYS A 36 -19.72 -47.61 20.92
C LYS A 36 -19.64 -48.68 19.84
N THR A 37 -18.51 -49.41 19.77
CA THR A 37 -18.51 -50.88 19.99
C THR A 37 -17.11 -51.52 19.86
N LYS A 38 -16.84 -52.46 20.80
CA LYS A 38 -15.75 -53.47 20.83
C LYS A 38 -14.32 -52.93 21.00
N LYS A 39 -13.65 -53.02 22.17
CA LYS A 39 -13.11 -54.24 22.88
C LYS A 39 -12.21 -55.09 21.96
N GLU A 40 -10.94 -55.39 22.25
CA GLU A 40 -10.07 -55.29 23.46
C GLU A 40 -8.61 -54.89 23.06
N ARG A 41 -7.57 -54.70 23.89
CA ARG A 41 -7.30 -54.95 25.34
C ARG A 41 -6.12 -54.08 25.86
N GLN A 42 -5.93 -54.00 27.20
CA GLN A 42 -4.68 -53.82 27.99
C GLN A 42 -3.54 -52.87 27.47
N SER A 43 -3.35 -51.66 28.03
CA SER A 43 -2.66 -51.27 29.30
C SER A 43 -1.16 -50.97 29.13
N GLY A 44 -0.53 -49.93 29.71
CA GLY A 44 -0.97 -48.85 30.62
C GLY A 44 0.23 -48.23 31.38
N TYR A 45 0.04 -47.07 32.01
CA TYR A 45 0.95 -46.29 32.90
C TYR A 45 1.75 -45.08 32.34
N TYR A 46 1.85 -44.08 33.22
CA TYR A 46 2.47 -42.75 33.11
C TYR A 46 3.95 -42.78 33.56
N THR A 47 4.80 -41.88 33.05
CA THR A 47 5.29 -40.69 33.79
C THR A 47 6.15 -39.74 32.94
N ASP A 48 6.20 -38.51 33.41
CA ASP A 48 6.88 -37.31 32.90
C ASP A 48 8.42 -37.38 32.92
N ASN A 49 9.09 -36.91 31.86
CA ASN A 49 10.18 -35.91 31.93
C ASN A 49 10.79 -35.56 30.56
N CYS A 50 11.49 -34.42 30.53
CA CYS A 50 12.05 -33.80 29.33
C CYS A 50 13.37 -34.43 28.82
N SER A 51 13.71 -34.02 27.59
CA SER A 51 15.01 -34.13 26.89
C SER A 51 15.24 -35.36 26.02
N ASP A 52 15.61 -35.03 24.78
CA ASP A 52 16.42 -35.79 23.82
C ASP A 52 15.94 -37.14 23.26
N SER A 53 15.65 -37.07 21.95
CA SER A 53 15.96 -38.12 20.98
C SER A 53 15.22 -39.47 21.10
N ASP A 54 13.88 -39.46 21.00
CA ASP A 54 13.11 -40.68 20.70
C ASP A 54 12.40 -40.69 19.34
N SER A 55 13.18 -41.11 18.33
CA SER A 55 12.86 -42.27 17.50
C SER A 55 11.41 -42.49 17.03
N SER A 56 10.88 -41.62 16.15
CA SER A 56 9.62 -41.89 15.40
C SER A 56 9.77 -42.96 14.29
N LEU A 57 10.52 -44.03 14.53
CA LEU A 57 10.86 -45.13 13.59
C LEU A 57 9.73 -46.16 13.39
N ASN A 58 8.48 -45.80 13.68
CA ASN A 58 7.30 -46.66 13.48
C ASN A 58 6.36 -46.21 12.34
N GLN A 59 6.80 -45.28 11.48
CA GLN A 59 6.45 -45.38 10.07
C GLN A 59 7.56 -46.18 9.39
N SER A 60 7.21 -47.32 8.79
CA SER A 60 8.12 -48.13 8.01
C SER A 60 8.60 -47.34 6.79
N TYR A 61 9.75 -46.68 6.92
CA TYR A 61 10.46 -46.06 5.80
C TYR A 61 10.93 -47.18 4.84
N ALA A 62 10.05 -47.53 3.91
CA ALA A 62 10.38 -48.39 2.78
C ALA A 62 11.28 -47.61 1.82
N PHE A 63 12.58 -47.60 2.12
CA PHE A 63 13.62 -47.20 1.18
C PHE A 63 13.45 -48.02 -0.09
N MET A 64 13.26 -47.36 -1.23
CA MET A 64 13.13 -48.06 -2.51
C MET A 64 14.49 -48.25 -3.15
N SER A 65 14.85 -49.49 -3.41
CA SER A 65 16.04 -49.83 -4.18
C SER A 65 15.90 -49.42 -5.65
N GLN A 66 17.04 -49.21 -6.33
CA GLN A 66 17.07 -48.85 -7.74
C GLN A 66 16.41 -49.93 -8.64
N GLU A 67 16.50 -51.20 -8.26
CA GLU A 67 15.83 -52.32 -8.93
C GLU A 67 14.29 -52.24 -8.78
N GLN A 68 13.79 -51.91 -7.58
CA GLN A 68 12.37 -51.68 -7.35
C GLN A 68 11.84 -50.45 -8.11
N LEU A 69 12.67 -49.41 -8.26
CA LEU A 69 12.35 -48.25 -9.09
C LEU A 69 12.27 -48.59 -10.58
N GLN A 70 13.20 -49.40 -11.10
CA GLN A 70 13.13 -49.90 -12.48
C GLN A 70 11.88 -50.75 -12.72
N LEU A 71 11.58 -51.69 -11.81
CA LEU A 71 10.34 -52.48 -11.85
C LEU A 71 9.06 -51.61 -11.75
N LEU A 72 9.09 -50.49 -11.02
CA LEU A 72 7.99 -49.53 -11.00
C LEU A 72 7.86 -48.77 -12.32
N VAL A 73 8.96 -48.39 -12.97
CA VAL A 73 8.93 -47.79 -14.31
C VAL A 73 8.30 -48.75 -15.32
N GLU A 74 8.67 -50.02 -15.30
CA GLU A 74 8.09 -51.07 -16.16
C GLU A 74 6.60 -51.31 -15.87
N LYS A 75 6.20 -51.35 -14.59
CA LYS A 75 4.78 -51.47 -14.19
C LYS A 75 3.93 -50.25 -14.52
N LEU A 76 4.54 -49.08 -14.77
CA LEU A 76 3.87 -47.84 -15.18
C LEU A 76 3.82 -47.65 -16.71
N ASP A 77 4.39 -48.56 -17.49
CA ASP A 77 4.30 -48.53 -18.95
C ASP A 77 2.82 -48.64 -19.41
N PRO A 78 2.33 -47.79 -20.35
CA PRO A 78 0.96 -47.84 -20.85
C PRO A 78 0.47 -49.20 -21.39
N VAL A 79 1.39 -50.11 -21.76
CA VAL A 79 1.07 -51.49 -22.18
C VAL A 79 0.57 -52.35 -21.02
N GLN A 80 0.85 -51.97 -19.76
CA GLN A 80 0.46 -52.75 -18.58
C GLN A 80 -1.03 -52.58 -18.21
N PRO A 81 -1.66 -53.62 -17.61
CA PRO A 81 -3.03 -53.55 -17.13
C PRO A 81 -3.27 -52.38 -16.18
N LYS A 82 -4.48 -51.83 -16.23
CA LYS A 82 -4.90 -50.67 -15.44
C LYS A 82 -4.61 -50.84 -13.94
N GLU A 83 -4.90 -52.02 -13.41
CA GLU A 83 -4.77 -52.39 -12.00
C GLU A 83 -3.29 -52.36 -11.57
N VAL A 84 -2.40 -52.90 -12.41
CA VAL A 84 -0.94 -52.91 -12.21
C VAL A 84 -0.39 -51.48 -12.20
N ARG A 85 -0.83 -50.63 -13.14
CA ARG A 85 -0.44 -49.22 -13.18
C ARG A 85 -0.96 -48.45 -11.96
N GLN A 86 -2.17 -48.74 -11.48
CA GLN A 86 -2.75 -48.10 -10.28
C GLN A 86 -2.04 -48.50 -8.97
N GLU A 87 -1.60 -49.75 -8.85
CA GLU A 87 -0.80 -50.26 -7.72
C GLU A 87 0.60 -49.64 -7.72
N ALA A 88 1.24 -49.55 -8.89
CA ALA A 88 2.55 -48.90 -9.05
C ALA A 88 2.50 -47.41 -8.68
N LEU A 89 1.48 -46.66 -9.12
CA LEU A 89 1.29 -45.27 -8.68
C LEU A 89 1.04 -45.15 -7.17
N GLN A 90 0.30 -46.09 -6.57
CA GLN A 90 0.04 -46.06 -5.13
C GLN A 90 1.33 -46.30 -4.32
N THR A 91 2.16 -47.23 -4.78
CA THR A 91 3.51 -47.48 -4.24
C THR A 91 4.38 -46.22 -4.35
N LEU A 92 4.37 -45.56 -5.51
CA LEU A 92 5.08 -44.31 -5.76
C LEU A 92 4.63 -43.17 -4.83
N CYS A 93 3.33 -43.03 -4.56
CA CYS A 93 2.81 -42.02 -3.63
C CYS A 93 3.24 -42.25 -2.17
N ILE A 94 3.41 -43.51 -1.75
CA ILE A 94 3.80 -43.89 -0.39
C ILE A 94 5.29 -43.63 -0.16
N ALA A 95 6.13 -44.00 -1.12
CA ALA A 95 7.58 -43.87 -1.05
C ALA A 95 8.09 -42.43 -0.76
N PRO A 96 9.28 -42.27 -0.15
CA PRO A 96 9.91 -40.97 0.05
C PRO A 96 10.35 -40.36 -1.30
N PRO A 97 10.00 -39.10 -1.61
CA PRO A 97 10.39 -38.46 -2.87
C PRO A 97 11.90 -38.40 -3.13
N SER A 98 12.71 -38.31 -2.06
CA SER A 98 14.18 -38.27 -2.11
C SER A 98 14.80 -39.43 -2.90
N ASP A 99 14.25 -40.62 -2.70
CA ASP A 99 14.83 -41.87 -3.21
C ASP A 99 14.47 -42.06 -4.69
N ILE A 100 13.27 -41.60 -5.05
CA ILE A 100 12.76 -41.61 -6.43
C ILE A 100 13.52 -40.60 -7.30
N LEU A 101 13.67 -39.37 -6.80
CA LEU A 101 14.12 -38.21 -7.59
C LEU A 101 15.65 -38.16 -7.77
N ASN A 102 16.41 -38.86 -6.93
CA ASN A 102 17.86 -39.08 -7.12
C ASN A 102 18.19 -40.25 -8.06
N SER A 103 17.20 -41.02 -8.51
CA SER A 103 17.45 -42.25 -9.29
C SER A 103 17.75 -41.98 -10.76
N GLU A 104 18.63 -42.79 -11.36
CA GLU A 104 18.89 -42.80 -12.81
C GLU A 104 17.63 -43.13 -13.63
N SER A 105 16.64 -43.76 -13.00
CA SER A 105 15.34 -44.12 -13.60
C SER A 105 14.37 -42.93 -13.70
N TRP A 106 14.66 -41.79 -13.05
CA TRP A 106 13.76 -40.63 -13.01
C TRP A 106 13.35 -40.11 -14.41
N PRO A 107 14.21 -39.99 -15.44
CA PRO A 107 13.79 -39.51 -16.76
C PRO A 107 12.74 -40.42 -17.43
N ASN A 108 12.89 -41.74 -17.27
CA ASN A 108 11.93 -42.72 -17.80
C ASN A 108 10.63 -42.71 -17.00
N LEU A 109 10.72 -42.60 -15.67
CA LEU A 109 9.56 -42.43 -14.80
C LEU A 109 8.79 -41.14 -15.14
N CYS A 110 9.47 -40.01 -15.32
CA CYS A 110 8.91 -38.74 -15.79
C CYS A 110 8.12 -38.89 -17.09
N LYS A 111 8.63 -39.67 -18.05
CA LYS A 111 7.93 -39.96 -19.32
C LYS A 111 6.63 -40.73 -19.05
N HIS A 112 6.66 -41.77 -18.22
CA HIS A 112 5.48 -42.58 -17.91
C HIS A 112 4.44 -41.82 -17.07
N LEU A 113 4.88 -40.96 -16.14
CA LEU A 113 4.03 -40.03 -15.39
C LEU A 113 3.40 -38.98 -16.30
N THR A 114 4.17 -38.41 -17.23
CA THR A 114 3.67 -37.41 -18.19
C THR A 114 2.60 -38.00 -19.12
N MET A 115 2.78 -39.24 -19.59
CA MET A 115 1.73 -39.95 -20.36
C MET A 115 0.52 -40.30 -19.50
N SER A 116 0.74 -40.74 -18.26
CA SER A 116 -0.35 -41.08 -17.31
C SER A 116 -1.15 -39.86 -16.83
N LEU A 117 -0.60 -38.65 -16.92
CA LEU A 117 -1.33 -37.39 -16.71
C LEU A 117 -2.35 -37.09 -17.84
N SER A 118 -2.25 -37.75 -18.99
CA SER A 118 -3.24 -37.73 -20.08
C SER A 118 -4.08 -39.02 -20.15
N ASP A 119 -4.02 -39.90 -19.15
CA ASP A 119 -4.88 -41.10 -19.11
C ASP A 119 -6.36 -40.68 -18.92
N PRO A 120 -7.32 -41.29 -19.66
CA PRO A 120 -8.74 -40.97 -19.52
C PRO A 120 -9.32 -41.32 -18.14
N ASP A 121 -8.66 -42.16 -17.34
CA ASP A 121 -9.03 -42.37 -15.95
C ASP A 121 -8.38 -41.32 -15.03
N ALA A 122 -9.22 -40.40 -14.57
CA ALA A 122 -8.91 -39.34 -13.61
C ALA A 122 -8.14 -39.80 -12.34
N THR A 123 -8.30 -41.05 -11.90
CA THR A 123 -7.62 -41.56 -10.69
C THR A 123 -6.10 -41.62 -10.85
N PHE A 124 -5.59 -41.79 -12.08
CA PHE A 124 -4.16 -41.70 -12.37
C PHE A 124 -3.66 -40.26 -12.21
N SER A 125 -4.35 -39.31 -12.86
CA SER A 125 -4.06 -37.88 -12.78
C SER A 125 -4.07 -37.37 -11.33
N GLU A 126 -5.06 -37.77 -10.52
CA GLU A 126 -5.14 -37.36 -9.11
C GLU A 126 -4.01 -37.96 -8.26
N LYS A 127 -3.67 -39.25 -8.43
CA LYS A 127 -2.54 -39.89 -7.73
C LYS A 127 -1.22 -39.19 -8.06
N ILE A 128 -0.99 -38.83 -9.32
CA ILE A 128 0.23 -38.14 -9.76
C ILE A 128 0.28 -36.71 -9.22
N LEU A 129 -0.83 -35.96 -9.27
CA LEU A 129 -0.89 -34.61 -8.68
C LEU A 129 -0.66 -34.63 -7.16
N ARG A 130 -1.14 -35.65 -6.45
CA ARG A 130 -0.86 -35.86 -5.02
C ARG A 130 0.63 -36.14 -4.77
N PHE A 131 1.28 -36.94 -5.62
CA PHE A 131 2.72 -37.17 -5.56
C PHE A 131 3.53 -35.90 -5.84
N TYR A 132 3.13 -35.10 -6.83
CA TYR A 132 3.78 -33.81 -7.15
C TYR A 132 3.61 -32.79 -6.02
N ALA A 133 2.42 -32.70 -5.42
CA ALA A 133 2.18 -31.86 -4.24
C ALA A 133 3.03 -32.29 -3.02
N LYS A 134 3.07 -33.59 -2.71
CA LYS A 134 3.96 -34.16 -1.67
C LYS A 134 5.42 -33.78 -1.93
N THR A 135 5.86 -33.87 -3.20
CA THR A 135 7.22 -33.50 -3.60
C THR A 135 7.50 -32.02 -3.32
N PHE A 136 6.64 -31.11 -3.76
CA PHE A 136 6.80 -29.67 -3.54
C PHE A 136 6.89 -29.27 -2.07
N SER A 137 6.12 -29.91 -1.18
CA SER A 137 6.12 -29.57 0.25
C SER A 137 7.24 -30.23 1.09
N SER A 138 7.85 -31.32 0.62
CA SER A 138 8.73 -32.16 1.45
C SER A 138 10.12 -32.48 0.88
N SER A 139 10.43 -32.04 -0.35
CA SER A 139 11.66 -32.45 -1.05
C SER A 139 12.70 -31.32 -1.19
N PRO A 140 14.00 -31.66 -1.27
CA PRO A 140 15.04 -30.73 -1.68
C PRO A 140 14.73 -30.02 -3.00
N PHE A 141 14.99 -28.72 -3.08
CA PHE A 141 14.56 -27.86 -4.20
C PHE A 141 15.17 -28.23 -5.57
N ASN A 142 16.33 -28.89 -5.61
CA ASN A 142 16.87 -29.42 -6.87
C ASN A 142 15.95 -30.48 -7.51
N MET A 143 15.16 -31.19 -6.69
CA MET A 143 14.24 -32.24 -7.13
C MET A 143 12.87 -31.67 -7.52
N THR A 144 12.37 -30.67 -6.77
CA THR A 144 11.11 -29.98 -7.09
C THR A 144 11.17 -29.31 -8.47
N ARG A 145 12.36 -28.87 -8.90
CA ARG A 145 12.61 -28.35 -10.26
C ARG A 145 12.14 -29.29 -11.37
N GLU A 146 12.50 -30.58 -11.29
CA GLU A 146 12.20 -31.54 -12.37
C GLU A 146 10.72 -31.88 -12.42
N VAL A 147 10.08 -32.00 -11.25
CA VAL A 147 8.63 -32.14 -11.13
C VAL A 147 7.90 -30.93 -11.70
N TYR A 148 8.36 -29.71 -11.38
CA TYR A 148 7.81 -28.47 -11.94
C TYR A 148 7.94 -28.43 -13.47
N ARG A 149 9.13 -28.73 -14.01
CA ARG A 149 9.38 -28.79 -15.46
C ARG A 149 8.51 -29.85 -16.14
N SER A 150 8.39 -31.05 -15.56
CA SER A 150 7.54 -32.13 -16.10
C SER A 150 6.09 -31.68 -16.20
N LEU A 151 5.51 -31.09 -15.13
CA LEU A 151 4.13 -30.63 -15.13
C LEU A 151 3.91 -29.43 -16.08
N ALA A 152 4.85 -28.48 -16.13
CA ALA A 152 4.77 -27.35 -17.06
C ALA A 152 4.85 -27.83 -18.52
N ARG A 153 5.76 -28.75 -18.84
CA ARG A 153 5.92 -29.33 -20.18
C ARG A 153 4.74 -30.20 -20.59
N HIS A 154 4.14 -30.93 -19.65
CA HIS A 154 2.89 -31.66 -19.89
C HIS A 154 1.77 -30.72 -20.35
N LEU A 155 1.56 -29.61 -19.62
CA LEU A 155 0.55 -28.61 -20.00
C LEU A 155 0.91 -27.92 -21.32
N GLU A 156 2.18 -27.58 -21.55
CA GLU A 156 2.64 -26.97 -22.80
C GLU A 156 2.29 -27.86 -24.01
N LEU A 157 2.53 -29.17 -23.91
CA LEU A 157 2.14 -30.14 -24.94
C LEU A 157 0.62 -30.31 -25.06
N TYR A 158 -0.12 -30.32 -23.95
CA TYR A 158 -1.59 -30.42 -23.93
C TYR A 158 -2.27 -29.23 -24.63
N PHE A 159 -1.74 -28.02 -24.49
CA PHE A 159 -2.25 -26.84 -25.20
C PHE A 159 -1.74 -26.73 -26.64
N LEU A 160 -0.66 -27.42 -27.01
CA LEU A 160 -0.14 -27.50 -28.37
C LEU A 160 -0.76 -28.63 -29.22
N SER A 161 -1.29 -29.70 -28.60
CA SER A 161 -1.86 -30.84 -29.34
C SER A 161 -3.16 -30.52 -30.07
N GLY A 162 -3.84 -29.43 -29.69
CA GLY A 162 -5.12 -29.02 -30.26
C GLY A 162 -6.31 -29.91 -29.88
N GLU A 163 -6.08 -30.99 -29.11
CA GLU A 163 -7.11 -31.95 -28.66
C GLU A 163 -8.21 -31.29 -27.82
N TYR A 164 -7.93 -30.11 -27.24
CA TYR A 164 -8.86 -29.35 -26.40
C TYR A 164 -9.00 -27.88 -26.87
N SER A 165 -9.69 -27.66 -27.99
CA SER A 165 -9.82 -26.35 -28.63
C SER A 165 -11.06 -25.54 -28.17
N LEU A 166 -11.17 -25.21 -26.87
CA LEU A 166 -12.26 -24.35 -26.40
C LEU A 166 -12.12 -22.91 -26.90
N ARG A 167 -13.21 -22.36 -27.47
CA ARG A 167 -13.30 -20.95 -27.85
C ARG A 167 -13.75 -20.10 -26.67
N ILE A 168 -13.18 -18.91 -26.53
CA ILE A 168 -13.60 -17.88 -25.58
C ILE A 168 -15.11 -17.61 -25.69
N SER A 169 -15.64 -17.54 -26.91
CA SER A 169 -17.07 -17.33 -27.18
C SER A 169 -17.99 -18.46 -26.68
N ALA A 170 -17.46 -19.66 -26.40
CA ALA A 170 -18.21 -20.79 -25.84
C ALA A 170 -18.27 -20.78 -24.30
N GLY A 171 -17.49 -19.93 -23.63
CA GLY A 171 -17.34 -19.94 -22.17
C GLY A 171 -16.55 -21.13 -21.63
N LEU A 172 -16.59 -21.33 -20.31
CA LEU A 172 -15.86 -22.37 -19.58
C LEU A 172 -16.73 -22.91 -18.43
N ASP A 173 -17.08 -24.20 -18.49
CA ASP A 173 -17.79 -24.90 -17.41
C ASP A 173 -16.81 -25.60 -16.45
N VAL A 174 -16.66 -25.07 -15.24
CA VAL A 174 -15.84 -25.66 -14.17
C VAL A 174 -16.49 -26.93 -13.59
N SER A 175 -17.79 -27.18 -13.78
CA SER A 175 -18.40 -28.49 -13.43
C SER A 175 -17.91 -29.62 -14.34
N ASN A 176 -17.39 -29.30 -15.53
CA ASN A 176 -16.81 -30.32 -16.39
C ASN A 176 -15.59 -30.95 -15.69
N PRO A 177 -15.55 -32.28 -15.51
CA PRO A 177 -14.43 -32.97 -14.87
C PRO A 177 -13.09 -32.62 -15.51
N ASP A 178 -13.02 -32.55 -16.85
CA ASP A 178 -11.77 -32.29 -17.58
C ASP A 178 -11.22 -30.89 -17.30
N ILE A 179 -12.11 -29.88 -17.23
CA ILE A 179 -11.77 -28.51 -16.83
C ILE A 179 -11.33 -28.48 -15.37
N THR A 180 -12.02 -29.18 -14.48
CA THR A 180 -11.62 -29.32 -13.08
C THR A 180 -10.22 -29.96 -12.95
N TYR A 181 -9.88 -30.99 -13.72
CA TYR A 181 -8.55 -31.60 -13.70
C TYR A 181 -7.48 -30.69 -14.29
N LEU A 182 -7.77 -29.95 -15.36
CA LEU A 182 -6.87 -28.95 -15.93
C LEU A 182 -6.59 -27.81 -14.94
N LEU A 183 -7.63 -27.28 -14.27
CA LEU A 183 -7.49 -26.28 -13.22
C LEU A 183 -6.69 -26.80 -12.02
N LYS A 184 -6.86 -28.07 -11.61
CA LYS A 184 -6.03 -28.69 -10.57
C LYS A 184 -4.54 -28.74 -10.98
N LYS A 185 -4.22 -29.09 -12.24
CA LYS A 185 -2.86 -29.09 -12.78
C LYS A 185 -2.25 -27.67 -12.77
N VAL A 186 -2.97 -26.67 -13.26
CA VAL A 186 -2.50 -25.26 -13.29
C VAL A 186 -2.37 -24.68 -11.88
N ARG A 187 -3.30 -25.00 -10.96
CA ARG A 187 -3.25 -24.54 -9.57
C ARG A 187 -2.02 -25.05 -8.85
N LEU A 188 -1.67 -26.32 -9.06
CA LEU A 188 -0.48 -26.91 -8.44
C LEU A 188 0.83 -26.21 -8.89
N LEU A 189 0.91 -25.79 -10.15
CA LEU A 189 2.01 -24.92 -10.60
C LEU A 189 1.96 -23.54 -9.94
N ASN A 190 0.79 -22.91 -9.87
CA ASN A 190 0.67 -21.54 -9.36
C ASN A 190 0.96 -21.41 -7.86
N GLU A 191 0.56 -22.38 -7.03
CA GLU A 191 0.98 -22.39 -5.61
C GLU A 191 2.50 -22.52 -5.49
N TYR A 192 3.13 -23.40 -6.27
CA TYR A 192 4.60 -23.48 -6.29
C TYR A 192 5.27 -22.18 -6.78
N GLN A 193 4.73 -21.51 -7.80
CA GLN A 193 5.22 -20.21 -8.26
C GLN A 193 5.15 -19.15 -7.14
N LYS A 194 4.11 -19.18 -6.29
CA LYS A 194 3.95 -18.27 -5.14
C LYS A 194 4.92 -18.59 -3.99
N GLU A 195 5.42 -19.82 -3.86
CA GLU A 195 6.32 -20.24 -2.76
C GLU A 195 7.81 -20.21 -3.15
N ALA A 196 8.15 -20.59 -4.38
CA ALA A 196 9.50 -20.55 -4.95
C ALA A 196 10.33 -19.30 -4.58
N PRO A 197 9.77 -18.06 -4.55
CA PRO A 197 10.47 -16.87 -4.07
C PRO A 197 11.25 -17.00 -2.76
N SER A 198 10.73 -17.76 -1.80
CA SER A 198 11.35 -17.98 -0.49
C SER A 198 12.67 -18.77 -0.55
N SER A 199 12.93 -19.45 -1.67
CA SER A 199 14.03 -20.41 -1.84
C SER A 199 15.17 -19.92 -2.73
N TRP A 200 14.96 -18.97 -3.65
CA TRP A 200 15.91 -18.69 -4.75
C TRP A 200 17.35 -18.44 -4.30
N ILE A 201 17.55 -17.66 -3.24
CA ILE A 201 18.89 -17.27 -2.73
C ILE A 201 19.67 -18.48 -2.21
N ARG A 202 19.01 -19.58 -1.84
CA ARG A 202 19.63 -20.81 -1.33
C ARG A 202 20.11 -21.75 -2.44
N HIS A 203 19.87 -21.42 -3.72
CA HIS A 203 20.10 -22.31 -4.86
C HIS A 203 20.80 -21.60 -6.03
N PRO A 204 21.42 -22.35 -6.97
CA PRO A 204 22.07 -21.75 -8.15
C PRO A 204 21.09 -21.01 -9.06
N GLU A 205 21.54 -19.93 -9.72
CA GLU A 205 20.70 -19.12 -10.63
C GLU A 205 20.02 -19.97 -11.70
N LYS A 206 20.72 -20.98 -12.23
CA LYS A 206 20.21 -21.94 -13.23
C LYS A 206 18.93 -22.66 -12.78
N TYR A 207 18.77 -22.97 -11.48
CA TYR A 207 17.54 -23.58 -10.98
C TYR A 207 16.35 -22.62 -11.11
N MET A 208 16.54 -21.34 -10.78
CA MET A 208 15.53 -20.30 -10.92
C MET A 208 15.23 -20.00 -12.39
N GLU A 209 16.26 -19.84 -13.22
CA GLU A 209 16.14 -19.59 -14.65
C GLU A 209 15.32 -20.68 -15.36
N GLU A 210 15.56 -21.96 -15.03
CA GLU A 210 14.83 -23.09 -15.59
C GLU A 210 13.34 -23.15 -15.15
N VAL A 211 13.00 -22.73 -13.92
CA VAL A 211 11.60 -22.61 -13.44
C VAL A 211 10.90 -21.44 -14.11
N VAL A 212 11.57 -20.29 -14.23
CA VAL A 212 11.05 -19.10 -14.92
C VAL A 212 10.84 -19.40 -16.40
N GLU A 213 11.82 -19.99 -17.08
CA GLU A 213 11.75 -20.36 -18.49
C GLU A 213 10.61 -21.35 -18.76
N SER A 214 10.44 -22.39 -17.93
CA SER A 214 9.33 -23.36 -18.06
C SER A 214 7.96 -22.67 -17.97
N THR A 215 7.84 -21.66 -17.10
CA THR A 215 6.61 -20.87 -16.93
C THR A 215 6.34 -19.98 -18.13
N LEU A 216 7.35 -19.23 -18.58
CA LEU A 216 7.22 -18.33 -19.73
C LEU A 216 6.99 -19.11 -21.03
N SER A 217 7.58 -20.30 -21.19
CA SER A 217 7.31 -21.20 -22.33
C SER A 217 5.84 -21.60 -22.38
N LEU A 218 5.30 -22.13 -21.28
CA LEU A 218 3.88 -22.51 -21.15
C LEU A 218 2.95 -21.33 -21.46
N LEU A 219 3.19 -20.15 -20.89
CA LEU A 219 2.33 -18.98 -21.14
C LEU A 219 2.46 -18.46 -22.59
N SER A 220 3.59 -18.73 -23.26
CA SER A 220 3.84 -18.29 -24.64
C SER A 220 3.24 -19.18 -25.72
N VAL A 221 2.63 -20.31 -25.35
CA VAL A 221 1.95 -21.23 -26.26
C VAL A 221 0.88 -20.47 -27.05
N LYS A 222 0.97 -20.57 -28.37
CA LYS A 222 -0.02 -20.06 -29.32
C LYS A 222 -0.51 -21.24 -30.14
N HIS A 223 -1.82 -21.34 -30.27
CA HIS A 223 -2.40 -22.14 -31.34
C HIS A 223 -2.13 -21.39 -32.66
N GLU A 224 -1.35 -21.96 -33.56
CA GLU A 224 -1.39 -21.51 -34.95
C GLU A 224 -2.76 -21.93 -35.52
N PRO A 225 -3.55 -21.01 -36.09
CA PRO A 225 -4.82 -21.38 -36.71
C PRO A 225 -4.58 -21.71 -38.19
N ASP A 226 -5.14 -22.81 -38.68
CA ASP A 226 -5.14 -23.16 -40.11
C ASP A 226 -5.80 -22.08 -41.00
N HIS A 227 -6.56 -21.15 -40.38
CA HIS A 227 -7.20 -20.02 -41.05
C HIS A 227 -6.96 -18.69 -40.31
N PRO A 228 -6.62 -17.60 -41.02
CA PRO A 228 -6.19 -16.32 -40.42
C PRO A 228 -7.29 -15.51 -39.71
N ALA A 229 -8.46 -16.09 -39.45
CA ALA A 229 -9.68 -15.37 -39.04
C ALA A 229 -10.13 -15.59 -37.59
N SER A 230 -9.51 -16.47 -36.79
CA SER A 230 -9.91 -16.69 -35.40
C SER A 230 -8.75 -17.05 -34.47
N THR A 231 -8.34 -16.09 -33.62
CA THR A 231 -7.46 -16.30 -32.46
C THR A 231 -8.28 -16.45 -31.17
N ASP A 232 -9.42 -17.12 -31.27
CA ASP A 232 -10.49 -17.16 -30.26
C ASP A 232 -10.33 -18.26 -29.21
N PHE A 233 -9.18 -18.95 -29.13
CA PHE A 233 -9.00 -20.10 -28.24
C PHE A 233 -8.50 -19.71 -26.82
N LEU A 234 -8.93 -20.46 -25.81
CA LEU A 234 -8.48 -20.28 -24.43
C LEU A 234 -7.03 -20.73 -24.27
N SER A 235 -6.12 -19.75 -24.25
CA SER A 235 -4.69 -19.97 -23.95
C SER A 235 -4.44 -20.36 -22.48
N PRO A 236 -3.25 -20.88 -22.14
CA PRO A 236 -2.89 -21.24 -20.76
C PRO A 236 -3.04 -20.08 -19.76
N VAL A 237 -2.92 -18.84 -20.24
CA VAL A 237 -3.01 -17.64 -19.39
C VAL A 237 -4.43 -17.41 -18.87
N TYR A 238 -5.48 -17.86 -19.58
CA TYR A 238 -6.86 -17.79 -19.08
C TYR A 238 -7.09 -18.70 -17.86
N PHE A 239 -6.48 -19.89 -17.86
CA PHE A 239 -6.57 -20.81 -16.73
C PHE A 239 -5.74 -20.30 -15.54
N LEU A 240 -4.59 -19.68 -15.80
CA LEU A 240 -3.78 -19.05 -14.75
C LEU A 240 -4.48 -17.80 -14.15
N SER A 241 -5.11 -16.97 -14.98
CA SER A 241 -5.82 -15.77 -14.51
C SER A 241 -7.07 -16.11 -13.69
N LEU A 242 -7.78 -17.19 -14.02
CA LEU A 242 -8.87 -17.72 -13.19
C LEU A 242 -8.43 -18.15 -11.78
N ILE A 243 -7.19 -18.63 -11.63
CA ILE A 243 -6.66 -19.14 -10.36
C ILE A 243 -5.94 -18.06 -9.54
N ASP A 244 -5.31 -17.08 -10.20
CA ASP A 244 -4.55 -16.01 -9.57
C ASP A 244 -4.84 -14.67 -10.26
N ILE A 245 -6.06 -14.15 -10.07
CA ILE A 245 -6.58 -12.95 -10.78
C ILE A 245 -5.63 -11.74 -10.66
N LYS A 246 -5.03 -11.52 -9.48
CA LYS A 246 -4.11 -10.39 -9.22
C LYS A 246 -2.64 -10.67 -9.60
N ALA A 247 -2.35 -11.80 -10.25
CA ALA A 247 -1.00 -12.22 -10.63
C ALA A 247 0.01 -12.17 -9.46
N VAL A 248 -0.41 -12.65 -8.28
CA VAL A 248 0.37 -12.63 -7.03
C VAL A 248 1.69 -13.39 -7.20
N TRP A 249 1.69 -14.48 -7.96
CA TRP A 249 2.90 -15.19 -8.37
C TRP A 249 3.98 -14.23 -8.93
N PHE A 250 3.60 -13.40 -9.91
CA PHE A 250 4.51 -12.48 -10.58
C PHE A 250 4.90 -11.30 -9.70
N LYS A 251 3.97 -10.78 -8.88
CA LYS A 251 4.29 -9.75 -7.86
C LYS A 251 5.42 -10.21 -6.94
N LYS A 252 5.41 -11.48 -6.52
CA LYS A 252 6.51 -12.06 -5.72
C LYS A 252 7.80 -12.24 -6.53
N TRP A 253 7.72 -12.60 -7.81
CA TRP A 253 8.88 -12.74 -8.71
C TRP A 253 9.59 -11.42 -9.02
N MET A 254 8.85 -10.33 -9.10
CA MET A 254 9.38 -9.00 -9.36
C MET A 254 9.89 -8.27 -8.12
N HIS A 255 9.65 -8.80 -6.91
CA HIS A 255 10.01 -8.16 -5.63
C HIS A 255 11.53 -8.08 -5.42
N ALA A 256 12.22 -9.23 -5.39
CA ALA A 256 13.66 -9.27 -5.18
C ALA A 256 14.42 -8.92 -6.47
N TYR A 257 15.52 -8.17 -6.36
CA TYR A 257 16.37 -7.81 -7.50
C TYR A 257 16.87 -9.06 -8.25
N TYR A 258 17.36 -10.07 -7.51
CA TYR A 258 17.92 -11.31 -8.04
C TYR A 258 16.98 -12.04 -9.01
N SER A 259 15.73 -12.25 -8.62
CA SER A 259 14.73 -12.91 -9.46
C SER A 259 14.23 -12.02 -10.59
N ARG A 260 13.98 -10.74 -10.30
CA ARG A 260 13.53 -9.74 -11.27
C ARG A 260 14.47 -9.67 -12.48
N THR A 261 15.78 -9.66 -12.26
CA THR A 261 16.76 -9.61 -13.35
C THR A 261 16.67 -10.80 -14.30
N VAL A 262 16.44 -12.02 -13.80
CA VAL A 262 16.30 -13.22 -14.65
C VAL A 262 14.96 -13.22 -15.40
N VAL A 263 13.87 -12.86 -14.72
CA VAL A 263 12.53 -12.73 -15.33
C VAL A 263 12.54 -11.72 -16.49
N LEU A 264 13.09 -10.52 -16.26
CA LEU A 264 13.16 -9.47 -17.28
C LEU A 264 14.10 -9.85 -18.43
N ARG A 265 15.25 -10.46 -18.14
CA ARG A 265 16.20 -10.97 -19.17
C ARG A 265 15.55 -11.99 -20.11
N LEU A 266 14.75 -12.92 -19.59
CA LEU A 266 14.06 -13.93 -20.39
C LEU A 266 12.87 -13.34 -21.17
N LEU A 267 12.12 -12.40 -20.57
CA LEU A 267 11.07 -11.65 -21.25
C LEU A 267 11.64 -10.81 -22.40
N GLU A 268 12.79 -10.15 -22.23
CA GLU A 268 13.42 -9.35 -23.28
C GLU A 268 13.94 -10.22 -24.43
N LYS A 269 14.73 -11.27 -24.12
CA LYS A 269 15.50 -12.03 -25.12
C LYS A 269 14.72 -13.12 -25.83
N LYS A 270 13.79 -13.80 -25.15
CA LYS A 270 13.13 -15.02 -25.66
C LYS A 270 11.62 -14.89 -25.73
N TYR A 271 11.00 -14.25 -24.74
CA TYR A 271 9.55 -14.26 -24.56
C TYR A 271 8.86 -12.90 -24.78
N LYS A 272 9.49 -11.96 -25.50
CA LYS A 272 8.97 -10.59 -25.70
C LYS A 272 7.55 -10.58 -26.26
N SER A 273 7.19 -11.59 -27.06
CA SER A 273 5.84 -11.74 -27.61
C SER A 273 4.73 -11.89 -26.56
N LEU A 274 5.03 -12.31 -25.32
CA LEU A 274 4.07 -12.31 -24.21
C LEU A 274 3.62 -10.90 -23.83
N VAL A 275 4.58 -9.98 -23.70
CA VAL A 275 4.32 -8.57 -23.38
C VAL A 275 3.41 -7.95 -24.44
N ILE A 276 3.59 -8.34 -25.72
CA ILE A 276 2.74 -7.90 -26.83
C ILE A 276 1.29 -8.39 -26.65
N ILE A 277 1.06 -9.66 -26.31
CA ILE A 277 -0.30 -10.21 -26.14
C ILE A 277 -1.00 -9.56 -24.94
N MET A 278 -0.28 -9.35 -23.83
CA MET A 278 -0.83 -8.68 -22.64
C MET A 278 -1.14 -7.21 -22.91
N ALA A 279 -0.27 -6.49 -23.62
CA ALA A 279 -0.52 -5.11 -24.02
C ALA A 279 -1.69 -4.98 -25.01
N MET A 280 -1.93 -5.97 -25.88
CA MET A 280 -3.07 -5.99 -26.80
C MET A 280 -4.43 -5.99 -26.09
N CYS A 281 -4.53 -6.47 -24.85
CA CYS A 281 -5.74 -6.34 -24.02
C CYS A 281 -6.16 -4.88 -23.79
N PHE A 282 -5.22 -3.94 -23.92
CA PHE A 282 -5.41 -2.50 -23.71
C PHE A 282 -5.69 -1.73 -25.01
N HIS A 283 -5.93 -2.41 -26.13
CA HIS A 283 -6.29 -1.73 -27.39
C HIS A 283 -7.74 -1.21 -27.44
N SER A 284 -8.63 -1.67 -26.54
CA SER A 284 -10.00 -1.12 -26.42
C SER A 284 -10.63 -1.25 -25.02
N PRO A 285 -9.94 -0.90 -23.93
CA PRO A 285 -10.42 -1.08 -22.56
C PRO A 285 -11.67 -0.24 -22.28
N VAL A 286 -11.75 0.98 -22.82
CA VAL A 286 -12.94 1.83 -22.73
C VAL A 286 -14.15 1.11 -23.32
N LYS A 287 -14.00 0.47 -24.50
CA LYS A 287 -15.08 -0.29 -25.14
C LYS A 287 -15.44 -1.54 -24.35
N PHE A 288 -14.47 -2.19 -23.70
CA PHE A 288 -14.69 -3.37 -22.88
C PHE A 288 -15.42 -3.05 -21.56
N CYS A 289 -14.97 -2.02 -20.84
CA CYS A 289 -15.67 -1.49 -19.66
C CYS A 289 -17.08 -0.99 -20.03
N PHE A 290 -17.24 -0.26 -21.14
CA PHE A 290 -18.54 0.22 -21.60
C PHE A 290 -19.49 -0.92 -22.02
N LEU A 291 -18.97 -2.01 -22.62
CA LEU A 291 -19.77 -3.21 -22.95
C LEU A 291 -20.24 -3.97 -21.70
N LEU A 292 -19.44 -3.99 -20.62
CA LEU A 292 -19.84 -4.54 -19.32
C LEU A 292 -20.88 -3.64 -18.60
N VAL A 293 -20.80 -2.32 -18.80
CA VAL A 293 -21.68 -1.32 -18.18
C VAL A 293 -23.03 -1.16 -18.90
N ASN A 294 -23.08 -1.36 -20.23
CA ASN A 294 -24.31 -1.32 -21.02
C ASN A 294 -24.70 -2.70 -21.57
N PRO A 295 -25.19 -3.62 -20.72
CA PRO A 295 -25.95 -4.76 -21.22
C PRO A 295 -27.21 -4.25 -21.94
N SER A 296 -27.49 -4.81 -23.11
CA SER A 296 -28.83 -4.73 -23.69
C SER A 296 -29.84 -5.27 -22.66
N LYS A 297 -31.12 -4.84 -22.73
CA LYS A 297 -32.12 -5.07 -21.67
C LYS A 297 -32.27 -6.52 -21.19
N ALA A 298 -31.83 -7.52 -21.97
CA ALA A 298 -31.84 -8.94 -21.63
C ALA A 298 -30.72 -9.41 -20.66
N LEU A 299 -29.69 -8.59 -20.37
CA LEU A 299 -28.53 -9.01 -19.54
C LEU A 299 -28.35 -8.22 -18.23
N ARG A 300 -29.31 -7.35 -17.87
CA ARG A 300 -29.23 -6.50 -16.65
C ARG A 300 -29.25 -7.29 -15.33
N GLU A 301 -29.85 -8.48 -15.35
CA GLU A 301 -29.87 -9.40 -14.19
C GLU A 301 -28.57 -10.19 -14.03
N SER A 302 -27.67 -10.19 -15.03
CA SER A 302 -26.43 -10.98 -15.00
C SER A 302 -25.19 -10.13 -14.71
N SER A 303 -25.04 -8.94 -15.30
CA SER A 303 -23.82 -8.14 -15.14
C SER A 303 -23.68 -7.48 -13.76
N SER A 304 -24.79 -7.04 -13.16
CA SER A 304 -24.83 -6.57 -11.78
C SER A 304 -24.39 -7.66 -10.78
N ASN A 305 -24.61 -8.93 -11.16
CA ASN A 305 -24.22 -10.09 -10.38
C ASN A 305 -22.76 -10.53 -10.62
N PHE A 306 -22.09 -10.17 -11.72
CA PHE A 306 -20.75 -10.73 -12.04
C PHE A 306 -19.63 -10.24 -11.10
N LEU A 307 -19.46 -8.93 -10.92
CA LEU A 307 -18.47 -8.41 -9.96
C LEU A 307 -18.87 -8.72 -8.51
N PHE A 308 -20.18 -8.72 -8.21
CA PHE A 308 -20.70 -9.17 -6.92
C PHE A 308 -20.41 -10.67 -6.66
N PHE A 309 -20.42 -11.51 -7.70
CA PHE A 309 -20.09 -12.94 -7.65
C PHE A 309 -18.60 -13.19 -7.40
N ILE A 310 -17.70 -12.47 -8.08
CA ILE A 310 -16.25 -12.51 -7.79
C ILE A 310 -15.98 -12.02 -6.35
N VAL A 311 -16.69 -10.99 -5.87
CA VAL A 311 -16.47 -10.39 -4.54
C VAL A 311 -17.09 -11.20 -3.39
N LYS A 312 -18.23 -11.87 -3.57
CA LYS A 312 -18.88 -12.66 -2.50
C LYS A 312 -18.63 -14.17 -2.51
N GLY A 313 -18.11 -14.74 -3.60
CA GLY A 313 -17.77 -16.17 -3.66
C GLY A 313 -18.95 -17.10 -3.40
N ASP A 314 -20.14 -16.77 -3.90
CA ASP A 314 -21.34 -17.59 -3.69
C ASP A 314 -21.34 -18.84 -4.59
N LYS A 315 -21.73 -19.98 -4.03
CA LYS A 315 -21.29 -21.32 -4.46
C LYS A 315 -22.00 -21.91 -5.69
N GLN A 316 -22.67 -21.11 -6.52
CA GLN A 316 -23.75 -21.63 -7.38
C GLN A 316 -23.56 -21.57 -8.90
N ASN A 317 -22.63 -20.77 -9.45
CA ASN A 317 -22.37 -20.77 -10.90
C ASN A 317 -21.03 -21.46 -11.20
N ALA A 318 -21.11 -22.62 -11.86
CA ALA A 318 -19.94 -23.33 -12.35
C ALA A 318 -19.48 -22.85 -13.75
N PHE A 319 -20.26 -22.00 -14.42
CA PHE A 319 -20.01 -21.58 -15.80
C PHE A 319 -19.56 -20.12 -15.87
N TYR A 320 -18.44 -19.86 -16.57
CA TYR A 320 -17.96 -18.54 -16.93
C TYR A 320 -18.21 -18.26 -18.42
N THR A 321 -18.76 -17.10 -18.74
CA THR A 321 -18.98 -16.64 -20.12
C THR A 321 -17.70 -16.05 -20.74
N GLY A 322 -17.65 -15.95 -22.07
CA GLY A 322 -16.50 -15.38 -22.79
C GLY A 322 -16.07 -13.96 -22.33
N PRO A 323 -17.01 -13.01 -22.15
CA PRO A 323 -16.68 -11.68 -21.63
C PRO A 323 -16.11 -11.70 -20.20
N GLU A 324 -16.56 -12.62 -19.35
CA GLU A 324 -16.07 -12.77 -17.98
C GLU A 324 -14.64 -13.33 -17.96
N LEU A 325 -14.35 -14.32 -18.81
CA LEU A 325 -12.99 -14.85 -19.01
C LEU A 325 -12.03 -13.79 -19.56
N GLN A 326 -12.50 -12.97 -20.51
CA GLN A 326 -11.75 -11.83 -21.05
C GLN A 326 -11.51 -10.74 -19.98
N TYR A 327 -12.47 -10.47 -19.11
CA TYR A 327 -12.30 -9.53 -17.99
C TYR A 327 -11.26 -10.02 -16.98
N ILE A 328 -11.34 -11.30 -16.58
CA ILE A 328 -10.39 -11.89 -15.63
C ILE A 328 -8.96 -11.89 -16.21
N TYR A 329 -8.82 -12.22 -17.50
CA TYR A 329 -7.54 -12.13 -18.21
C TYR A 329 -7.02 -10.68 -18.35
N PHE A 330 -7.91 -9.70 -18.55
CA PHE A 330 -7.58 -8.28 -18.55
C PHE A 330 -7.06 -7.81 -17.19
N VAL A 331 -7.74 -8.16 -16.08
CA VAL A 331 -7.31 -7.80 -14.71
C VAL A 331 -5.95 -8.44 -14.37
N HIS A 332 -5.72 -9.68 -14.77
CA HIS A 332 -4.42 -10.34 -14.61
C HIS A 332 -3.32 -9.62 -15.42
N SER A 333 -3.62 -9.26 -16.68
CA SER A 333 -2.70 -8.52 -17.54
C SER A 333 -2.39 -7.11 -17.01
N LEU A 334 -3.38 -6.42 -16.43
CA LEU A 334 -3.21 -5.14 -15.74
C LEU A 334 -2.19 -5.27 -14.60
N CYS A 335 -2.36 -6.28 -13.74
CA CYS A 335 -1.46 -6.53 -12.61
C CYS A 335 -0.04 -6.88 -13.08
N LEU A 336 0.11 -7.69 -14.14
CA LEU A 336 1.41 -8.03 -14.73
C LEU A 336 2.11 -6.81 -15.32
N LEU A 337 1.42 -6.04 -16.17
CA LEU A 337 1.98 -4.86 -16.84
C LEU A 337 2.33 -3.76 -15.83
N GLY A 338 1.45 -3.48 -14.86
CA GLY A 338 1.75 -2.53 -13.78
C GLY A 338 3.02 -2.90 -13.01
N ARG A 339 3.22 -4.20 -12.72
CA ARG A 339 4.46 -4.69 -12.04
C ARG A 339 5.69 -4.67 -12.94
N LEU A 340 5.54 -4.72 -14.27
CA LEU A 340 6.64 -4.54 -15.22
C LEU A 340 7.08 -3.09 -15.33
N LEU A 341 6.14 -2.15 -15.49
CA LEU A 341 6.43 -0.74 -15.70
C LEU A 341 7.14 -0.08 -14.51
N ILE A 342 6.92 -0.56 -13.29
CA ILE A 342 7.56 -0.04 -12.06
C ILE A 342 9.10 -0.04 -12.16
N TYR A 343 9.69 -0.90 -12.99
CA TYR A 343 11.14 -1.04 -13.08
C TYR A 343 11.66 -0.63 -14.47
N LYS A 344 12.70 0.20 -14.51
CA LYS A 344 13.39 0.65 -15.74
C LYS A 344 13.75 -0.47 -16.73
N GLN A 345 14.19 -1.63 -16.23
CA GLN A 345 14.47 -2.81 -17.08
C GLN A 345 13.20 -3.40 -17.73
N GLY A 346 12.03 -3.26 -17.11
CA GLY A 346 10.74 -3.63 -17.70
C GLY A 346 10.19 -2.57 -18.65
N GLN A 347 10.46 -1.29 -18.39
CA GLN A 347 10.17 -0.18 -19.30
C GLN A 347 10.87 -0.36 -20.67
N ASN A 348 12.12 -0.85 -20.69
CA ASN A 348 12.86 -1.19 -21.92
C ASN A 348 12.18 -2.24 -22.84
N LEU A 349 11.15 -2.97 -22.37
CA LEU A 349 10.37 -3.89 -23.20
C LEU A 349 9.47 -3.13 -24.21
N PHE A 350 9.23 -1.84 -23.96
CA PHE A 350 8.44 -0.92 -24.79
C PHE A 350 9.36 -0.04 -25.68
N PRO A 351 8.86 0.54 -26.79
CA PRO A 351 7.52 0.42 -27.33
C PRO A 351 7.25 -0.98 -27.92
N VAL A 352 5.97 -1.36 -27.91
CA VAL A 352 5.50 -2.68 -28.35
C VAL A 352 4.86 -2.57 -29.73
N GLN A 353 5.46 -3.21 -30.75
CA GLN A 353 4.91 -3.24 -32.11
C GLN A 353 3.84 -4.34 -32.25
N LEU A 354 2.65 -3.96 -32.71
CA LEU A 354 1.55 -4.88 -32.96
C LEU A 354 1.65 -5.47 -34.37
N LYS A 355 1.64 -6.80 -34.52
CA LYS A 355 1.81 -7.48 -35.83
C LYS A 355 0.83 -7.02 -36.94
N ASN A 356 -0.31 -6.43 -36.57
CA ASN A 356 -1.39 -6.09 -37.50
C ASN A 356 -1.54 -4.59 -37.80
N ARG A 357 -0.68 -3.70 -37.26
CA ARG A 357 -0.68 -2.25 -37.53
C ARG A 357 0.73 -1.65 -37.52
N LYS A 358 0.87 -0.44 -38.08
CA LYS A 358 2.12 0.34 -38.01
C LYS A 358 2.36 0.99 -36.64
N ASP A 359 1.31 1.06 -35.82
CA ASP A 359 1.31 1.77 -34.55
C ASP A 359 1.91 0.91 -33.44
N SER A 360 2.85 1.46 -32.67
CA SER A 360 3.46 0.81 -31.52
C SER A 360 2.92 1.40 -30.22
N ILE A 361 2.53 0.57 -29.26
CA ILE A 361 2.09 1.02 -27.94
C ILE A 361 3.32 1.48 -27.13
N SER A 362 3.37 2.76 -26.78
CA SER A 362 4.37 3.34 -25.88
C SER A 362 3.98 3.19 -24.41
N ILE A 363 4.89 3.57 -23.50
CA ILE A 363 4.60 3.58 -22.05
C ILE A 363 3.58 4.68 -21.73
N ALA A 364 3.70 5.85 -22.37
CA ALA A 364 2.76 6.96 -22.20
C ALA A 364 1.35 6.56 -22.61
N ASP A 365 1.17 5.86 -23.74
CA ASP A 365 -0.14 5.34 -24.17
C ASP A 365 -0.75 4.42 -23.11
N LEU A 366 0.06 3.51 -22.53
CA LEU A 366 -0.39 2.56 -21.53
C LEU A 366 -0.75 3.24 -20.19
N LEU A 367 0.01 4.26 -19.79
CA LEU A 367 -0.28 5.08 -18.61
C LEU A 367 -1.52 5.97 -18.81
N VAL A 368 -1.72 6.56 -19.99
CA VAL A 368 -2.96 7.25 -20.35
C VAL A 368 -4.17 6.30 -20.29
N LEU A 369 -4.02 5.06 -20.75
CA LEU A 369 -5.07 4.04 -20.65
C LEU A 369 -5.32 3.63 -19.19
N PHE A 370 -4.30 3.61 -18.34
CA PHE A 370 -4.47 3.41 -16.89
C PHE A 370 -5.25 4.58 -16.28
N THR A 371 -4.87 5.83 -16.51
CA THR A 371 -5.60 6.99 -15.94
C THR A 371 -7.05 7.06 -16.44
N GLN A 372 -7.31 6.66 -17.69
CA GLN A 372 -8.67 6.50 -18.24
C GLN A 372 -9.51 5.43 -17.51
N LEU A 373 -8.89 4.34 -17.04
CA LEU A 373 -9.58 3.31 -16.28
C LEU A 373 -10.07 3.80 -14.91
N ILE A 374 -9.47 4.84 -14.32
CA ILE A 374 -9.93 5.41 -13.04
C ILE A 374 -11.39 5.88 -13.17
N TYR A 375 -11.72 6.61 -14.25
CA TYR A 375 -13.03 7.26 -14.40
C TYR A 375 -14.04 6.51 -15.30
N TYR A 376 -13.57 5.58 -16.15
CA TYR A 376 -14.45 4.70 -16.94
C TYR A 376 -14.75 3.35 -16.28
N SER A 377 -14.10 2.97 -15.17
CA SER A 377 -14.48 1.76 -14.42
C SER A 377 -15.79 1.97 -13.64
N PRO A 378 -16.66 0.96 -13.50
CA PRO A 378 -17.86 1.08 -12.68
C PRO A 378 -17.50 1.11 -11.19
N SER A 379 -17.69 2.26 -10.54
CA SER A 379 -17.59 2.37 -9.09
C SER A 379 -18.83 1.74 -8.43
N TYR A 380 -18.60 0.79 -7.52
CA TYR A 380 -19.68 0.23 -6.68
C TYR A 380 -19.77 1.03 -5.36
N PRO A 381 -20.98 1.23 -4.81
CA PRO A 381 -21.13 1.89 -3.52
C PRO A 381 -20.46 1.05 -2.41
N ASN A 382 -19.45 1.64 -1.77
CA ASN A 382 -18.80 1.09 -0.59
C ASN A 382 -19.81 0.99 0.58
N THR A 383 -20.53 -0.12 0.64
CA THR A 383 -21.22 -0.51 1.88
C THR A 383 -20.16 -0.90 2.90
N ALA A 384 -20.26 -0.38 4.12
CA ALA A 384 -19.22 -0.37 5.16
C ALA A 384 -18.86 -1.74 5.80
N LEU A 385 -19.04 -2.84 5.05
CA LEU A 385 -18.80 -4.23 5.45
C LEU A 385 -17.64 -4.90 4.68
N ALA A 386 -17.02 -4.20 3.71
CA ALA A 386 -16.02 -4.76 2.81
C ALA A 386 -14.55 -4.59 3.26
N VAL A 387 -14.27 -4.51 4.57
CA VAL A 387 -12.92 -4.23 5.12
C VAL A 387 -11.91 -5.37 4.86
N HIS A 388 -12.38 -6.55 4.43
CA HIS A 388 -11.55 -7.74 4.19
C HIS A 388 -11.77 -8.43 2.84
N THR A 389 -12.46 -7.80 1.88
CA THR A 389 -12.70 -8.39 0.56
C THR A 389 -11.68 -7.88 -0.46
N ASP A 390 -11.02 -8.79 -1.17
CA ASP A 390 -10.12 -8.45 -2.26
C ASP A 390 -10.85 -7.64 -3.34
N ASN A 391 -10.49 -6.35 -3.47
CA ASN A 391 -11.05 -5.51 -4.53
C ASN A 391 -10.40 -5.88 -5.87
N TYR A 392 -11.22 -6.21 -6.88
CA TYR A 392 -10.79 -6.56 -8.24
C TYR A 392 -11.15 -5.49 -9.27
N SER A 393 -11.62 -4.31 -8.85
CA SER A 393 -11.97 -3.24 -9.78
C SER A 393 -10.72 -2.69 -10.49
N PRO A 394 -10.77 -2.46 -11.82
CA PRO A 394 -9.66 -1.89 -12.57
C PRO A 394 -9.23 -0.51 -12.05
N ALA A 395 -10.16 0.34 -11.60
CA ALA A 395 -9.83 1.63 -11.02
C ALA A 395 -8.96 1.49 -9.75
N SER A 396 -9.36 0.67 -8.77
CA SER A 396 -8.59 0.51 -7.54
C SER A 396 -7.24 -0.20 -7.77
N LEU A 397 -7.18 -1.16 -8.71
CA LEU A 397 -5.91 -1.78 -9.10
C LEU A 397 -4.97 -0.82 -9.84
N VAL A 398 -5.51 0.05 -10.71
CA VAL A 398 -4.74 1.14 -11.32
C VAL A 398 -4.25 2.11 -10.25
N MET A 399 -5.08 2.48 -9.28
CA MET A 399 -4.69 3.37 -8.18
C MET A 399 -3.53 2.78 -7.37
N GLU A 400 -3.60 1.50 -6.98
CA GLU A 400 -2.46 0.80 -6.36
C GLU A 400 -1.19 0.84 -7.23
N ILE A 401 -1.32 0.70 -8.54
CA ILE A 401 -0.18 0.72 -9.49
C ILE A 401 0.42 2.13 -9.56
N LEU A 402 -0.41 3.17 -9.76
CA LEU A 402 0.03 4.55 -9.92
C LEU A 402 0.59 5.14 -8.63
N GLN A 403 -0.01 4.85 -7.47
CA GLN A 403 0.53 5.24 -6.16
C GLN A 403 1.93 4.68 -5.94
N VAL A 404 2.12 3.37 -6.14
CA VAL A 404 3.45 2.72 -6.07
C VAL A 404 4.42 3.26 -7.12
N PHE A 405 3.92 3.77 -8.25
CA PHE A 405 4.72 4.43 -9.27
C PHE A 405 5.24 5.80 -8.80
N CYS A 406 4.36 6.63 -8.24
CA CYS A 406 4.72 7.94 -7.69
C CYS A 406 5.69 7.82 -6.51
N ASP A 407 5.50 6.82 -5.65
CA ASP A 407 6.30 6.62 -4.45
C ASP A 407 7.73 6.09 -4.77
N GLN A 408 8.03 5.70 -6.02
CA GLN A 408 9.36 5.25 -6.45
C GLN A 408 10.17 6.33 -7.19
N THR A 409 11.07 6.97 -6.44
CA THR A 409 12.02 7.98 -6.94
C THR A 409 12.85 7.46 -8.13
N GLY A 410 12.77 8.15 -9.27
CA GLY A 410 13.65 7.95 -10.43
C GLY A 410 13.06 7.14 -11.61
N CYS A 411 12.12 6.21 -11.37
CA CYS A 411 11.43 5.51 -12.48
C CYS A 411 10.14 6.22 -12.93
N ALA A 412 9.59 7.12 -12.09
CA ALA A 412 8.42 7.93 -12.43
C ALA A 412 8.74 9.00 -13.49
N ALA A 413 9.90 9.66 -13.40
CA ALA A 413 10.23 10.82 -14.25
C ALA A 413 10.30 10.50 -15.76
N GLU A 414 10.81 9.33 -16.13
CA GLU A 414 10.97 8.93 -17.53
C GLU A 414 9.65 8.45 -18.19
N CYS A 415 8.54 8.35 -17.44
CA CYS A 415 7.32 7.68 -17.90
C CYS A 415 6.01 8.38 -17.47
N LEU A 416 5.86 8.67 -16.18
CA LEU A 416 4.66 9.27 -15.60
C LEU A 416 4.61 10.78 -15.81
N TYR A 417 5.75 11.45 -15.72
CA TYR A 417 5.86 12.90 -15.86
C TYR A 417 5.90 13.29 -17.35
N THR A 418 4.77 13.08 -18.03
CA THR A 418 4.54 13.49 -19.42
C THR A 418 3.24 14.28 -19.55
N ASP A 419 3.21 15.27 -20.45
CA ASP A 419 2.05 16.09 -20.75
C ASP A 419 0.85 15.23 -21.16
N ALA A 420 1.10 14.12 -21.87
CA ALA A 420 0.04 13.18 -22.26
C ALA A 420 -0.69 12.58 -21.05
N VAL A 421 0.06 12.14 -20.02
CA VAL A 421 -0.51 11.51 -18.82
C VAL A 421 -1.15 12.56 -17.90
N ILE A 422 -0.53 13.75 -17.74
CA ILE A 422 -1.10 14.85 -16.97
C ILE A 422 -2.41 15.34 -17.59
N ASN A 423 -2.47 15.51 -18.91
CA ASN A 423 -3.72 15.88 -19.60
C ASN A 423 -4.79 14.79 -19.45
N ALA A 424 -4.43 13.51 -19.43
CA ALA A 424 -5.39 12.42 -19.20
C ALA A 424 -5.93 12.39 -17.76
N LEU A 425 -5.10 12.71 -16.74
CA LEU A 425 -5.55 12.90 -15.35
C LEU A 425 -6.45 14.14 -15.22
N LEU A 426 -6.12 15.24 -15.91
CA LEU A 426 -6.89 16.49 -15.83
C LEU A 426 -8.13 16.52 -16.72
N HIS A 427 -8.31 15.59 -17.66
CA HIS A 427 -9.49 15.50 -18.53
C HIS A 427 -10.84 15.61 -17.79
N PRO A 428 -11.13 14.84 -16.71
CA PRO A 428 -12.37 15.02 -15.94
C PRO A 428 -12.49 16.42 -15.31
N VAL A 429 -11.38 17.01 -14.86
CA VAL A 429 -11.33 18.34 -14.24
C VAL A 429 -11.61 19.44 -15.27
N GLN A 430 -10.99 19.35 -16.45
CA GLN A 430 -11.20 20.25 -17.59
C GLN A 430 -12.66 20.25 -18.04
N GLY A 431 -13.29 19.07 -18.16
CA GLY A 431 -14.70 18.96 -18.54
C GLY A 431 -15.67 19.64 -17.56
N LEU A 432 -15.41 19.55 -16.25
CA LEU A 432 -16.19 20.24 -15.21
C LEU A 432 -15.94 21.77 -15.19
N LEU A 433 -14.76 22.21 -15.61
CA LEU A 433 -14.47 23.63 -15.80
C LEU A 433 -15.22 24.19 -17.01
N SER A 434 -15.15 23.52 -18.16
CA SER A 434 -15.78 23.92 -19.43
C SER A 434 -17.30 23.69 -19.49
N GLY A 435 -17.87 22.92 -18.55
CA GLY A 435 -19.29 22.54 -18.57
C GLY A 435 -19.63 21.51 -19.65
N THR A 436 -18.65 20.72 -20.09
CA THR A 436 -18.83 19.67 -21.09
C THR A 436 -19.34 18.38 -20.42
N GLU A 437 -20.32 17.71 -21.02
CA GLU A 437 -20.78 16.39 -20.54
C GLU A 437 -19.66 15.35 -20.69
N VAL A 438 -19.01 15.00 -19.57
CA VAL A 438 -18.07 13.87 -19.50
C VAL A 438 -18.77 12.69 -18.86
N TYR A 439 -18.80 11.55 -19.55
CA TYR A 439 -19.32 10.30 -18.99
C TYR A 439 -18.34 9.75 -17.94
N ILE A 440 -18.69 9.92 -16.66
CA ILE A 440 -17.92 9.47 -15.48
C ILE A 440 -18.88 8.68 -14.58
N ASN A 441 -18.50 7.46 -14.18
CA ASN A 441 -19.43 6.57 -13.45
C ASN A 441 -19.71 6.99 -12.01
N CYS A 442 -18.70 7.52 -11.31
CA CYS A 442 -18.85 8.16 -10.00
C CYS A 442 -17.87 9.32 -9.92
N LEU A 443 -18.41 10.53 -9.89
CA LEU A 443 -17.64 11.76 -10.10
C LEU A 443 -16.72 12.05 -8.92
N GLU A 444 -17.21 11.89 -7.70
CA GLU A 444 -16.50 12.30 -6.49
C GLU A 444 -15.36 11.36 -6.15
N THR A 445 -15.55 10.04 -6.27
CA THR A 445 -14.46 9.06 -6.10
C THR A 445 -13.38 9.26 -7.15
N THR A 446 -13.77 9.43 -8.42
CA THR A 446 -12.85 9.80 -9.52
C THR A 446 -12.03 11.04 -9.19
N LEU A 447 -12.67 12.11 -8.71
CA LEU A 447 -12.00 13.37 -8.40
C LEU A 447 -11.04 13.24 -7.21
N ILE A 448 -11.40 12.47 -6.18
CA ILE A 448 -10.51 12.17 -5.05
C ILE A 448 -9.31 11.33 -5.49
N ASP A 449 -9.54 10.29 -6.30
CA ASP A 449 -8.49 9.42 -6.83
C ASP A 449 -7.50 10.19 -7.73
N VAL A 450 -8.01 11.03 -8.64
CA VAL A 450 -7.20 11.93 -9.47
C VAL A 450 -6.41 12.92 -8.60
N ALA A 451 -7.01 13.47 -7.55
CA ALA A 451 -6.33 14.40 -6.64
C ALA A 451 -5.22 13.73 -5.82
N ASP A 452 -5.37 12.48 -5.36
CA ASP A 452 -4.28 11.75 -4.67
C ASP A 452 -3.07 11.58 -5.61
N ILE A 453 -3.27 11.14 -6.85
CA ILE A 453 -2.18 10.99 -7.82
C ILE A 453 -1.54 12.35 -8.14
N LEU A 454 -2.33 13.40 -8.41
CA LEU A 454 -1.80 14.74 -8.68
C LEU A 454 -1.02 15.32 -7.49
N ALA A 455 -1.46 15.07 -6.25
CA ALA A 455 -0.75 15.53 -5.05
C ALA A 455 0.60 14.81 -4.90
N ARG A 456 0.68 13.51 -5.20
CA ARG A 456 1.95 12.76 -5.19
C ARG A 456 2.91 13.24 -6.28
N ILE A 457 2.40 13.54 -7.48
CA ILE A 457 3.19 14.15 -8.56
C ILE A 457 3.73 15.52 -8.14
N ALA A 458 2.89 16.37 -7.55
CA ALA A 458 3.26 17.71 -7.09
C ALA A 458 4.20 17.73 -5.87
N ALA A 459 4.36 16.60 -5.16
CA ALA A 459 5.27 16.47 -4.01
C ALA A 459 6.72 16.13 -4.42
N VAL A 460 6.99 15.82 -5.68
CA VAL A 460 8.31 15.49 -6.23
C VAL A 460 8.77 16.61 -7.17
N GLU A 461 10.05 16.98 -7.14
CA GLU A 461 10.63 18.11 -7.87
C GLU A 461 10.36 18.06 -9.38
N ASP A 462 10.69 16.95 -10.06
CA ASP A 462 10.45 16.76 -11.50
C ASP A 462 8.94 16.85 -11.85
N GLY A 463 8.08 16.27 -11.01
CA GLY A 463 6.63 16.25 -11.20
C GLY A 463 5.98 17.61 -10.95
N LEU A 464 6.48 18.36 -9.98
CA LEU A 464 6.10 19.75 -9.73
C LEU A 464 6.48 20.64 -10.91
N SER A 465 7.72 20.54 -11.41
CA SER A 465 8.18 21.32 -12.59
C SER A 465 7.26 21.09 -13.79
N LEU A 466 6.92 19.83 -14.10
CA LEU A 466 5.96 19.50 -15.15
C LEU A 466 4.58 20.14 -14.93
N LEU A 467 4.05 20.11 -13.70
CA LEU A 467 2.75 20.71 -13.41
C LEU A 467 2.75 22.24 -13.56
N LEU A 468 3.89 22.90 -13.30
CA LEU A 468 4.05 24.35 -13.43
C LEU A 468 4.30 24.79 -14.88
N TYR A 469 5.12 24.06 -15.64
CA TYR A 469 5.70 24.51 -16.92
C TYR A 469 5.41 23.61 -18.14
N GLY A 470 4.97 22.37 -17.94
CA GLY A 470 4.81 21.35 -19.00
C GLY A 470 6.14 20.75 -19.48
N GLU A 471 6.11 19.77 -20.40
CA GLU A 471 7.33 19.09 -20.88
C GLU A 471 8.36 20.02 -21.54
N ASN A 472 7.89 21.17 -22.05
CA ASN A 472 8.67 22.06 -22.90
C ASN A 472 8.68 23.50 -22.35
N GLU A 473 9.49 23.75 -21.31
CA GLU A 473 9.80 25.09 -20.73
C GLU A 473 10.06 26.19 -21.77
N LYS A 474 10.49 25.82 -22.99
CA LYS A 474 11.05 26.72 -24.02
C LYS A 474 10.22 26.81 -25.30
N THR A 475 9.14 26.05 -25.45
CA THR A 475 8.30 26.06 -26.68
C THR A 475 6.80 25.96 -26.42
N ALA A 476 6.33 26.35 -25.23
CA ALA A 476 4.91 26.49 -24.95
C ALA A 476 4.28 27.48 -25.96
N LYS A 477 3.25 27.03 -26.68
CA LYS A 477 2.36 27.93 -27.41
C LYS A 477 1.54 28.70 -26.38
N GLU A 478 1.45 30.02 -26.51
CA GLU A 478 0.88 30.93 -25.50
C GLU A 478 -0.62 30.66 -25.17
N ASP A 479 -1.31 29.82 -25.94
CA ASP A 479 -2.76 29.62 -25.89
C ASP A 479 -3.26 28.41 -25.04
N SER A 480 -2.40 27.49 -24.59
CA SER A 480 -2.85 26.32 -23.81
C SER A 480 -2.67 26.54 -22.30
N PRO A 481 -3.72 26.44 -21.46
CA PRO A 481 -3.58 26.59 -20.01
C PRO A 481 -2.76 25.45 -19.42
N THR A 482 -1.74 25.79 -18.63
CA THR A 482 -0.88 24.83 -17.93
C THR A 482 -1.65 24.00 -16.90
N ALA A 483 -1.11 22.85 -16.51
CA ALA A 483 -1.72 21.96 -15.53
C ALA A 483 -2.03 22.69 -14.20
N VAL A 484 -1.10 23.50 -13.69
CA VAL A 484 -1.31 24.37 -12.53
C VAL A 484 -2.50 25.33 -12.71
N HIS A 485 -2.70 25.91 -13.90
CA HIS A 485 -3.84 26.79 -14.16
C HIS A 485 -5.17 26.05 -13.99
N ILE A 486 -5.28 24.85 -14.56
CA ILE A 486 -6.48 24.01 -14.49
C ILE A 486 -6.79 23.62 -13.04
N ILE A 487 -5.79 23.12 -12.31
CA ILE A 487 -5.93 22.67 -10.91
C ILE A 487 -6.36 23.83 -10.01
N VAL A 488 -5.70 24.99 -10.13
CA VAL A 488 -5.98 26.14 -9.25
C VAL A 488 -7.32 26.79 -9.59
N GLN A 489 -7.69 26.93 -10.87
CA GLN A 489 -9.01 27.44 -11.24
C GLN A 489 -10.14 26.51 -10.78
N PHE A 490 -9.97 25.19 -10.89
CA PHE A 490 -10.94 24.23 -10.38
C PHE A 490 -11.07 24.29 -8.85
N THR A 491 -9.93 24.37 -8.14
CA THR A 491 -9.92 24.52 -6.67
C THR A 491 -10.60 25.83 -6.24
N LYS A 492 -10.37 26.94 -6.95
CA LYS A 492 -11.10 28.19 -6.71
C LYS A 492 -12.59 28.05 -6.99
N LYS A 493 -12.99 27.44 -8.11
CA LYS A 493 -14.41 27.20 -8.44
C LYS A 493 -15.09 26.41 -7.32
N LEU A 494 -14.47 25.31 -6.87
CA LEU A 494 -14.94 24.50 -5.73
C LEU A 494 -15.08 25.29 -4.40
N LEU A 495 -14.26 26.32 -4.17
CA LEU A 495 -14.30 27.13 -2.94
C LEU A 495 -15.41 28.19 -2.94
N HIS A 496 -15.77 28.75 -4.11
CA HIS A 496 -16.75 29.85 -4.20
C HIS A 496 -18.13 29.37 -4.67
N ASP A 497 -18.14 28.49 -5.67
CA ASP A 497 -19.33 28.00 -6.36
C ASP A 497 -19.60 26.54 -5.99
N ASP A 498 -20.85 26.20 -5.71
CA ASP A 498 -21.26 24.81 -5.77
C ASP A 498 -21.41 24.42 -7.24
N ILE A 499 -20.45 23.62 -7.74
CA ILE A 499 -20.54 23.00 -9.07
C ILE A 499 -21.85 22.20 -9.11
N SER A 500 -22.75 22.54 -10.03
CA SER A 500 -24.13 22.02 -10.06
C SER A 500 -24.26 20.50 -10.09
N LEU A 501 -23.25 19.79 -10.59
CA LEU A 501 -23.15 18.32 -10.62
C LEU A 501 -22.73 17.70 -9.26
N LEU A 502 -22.21 18.52 -8.34
CA LEU A 502 -21.72 18.13 -7.01
C LEU A 502 -22.54 18.75 -5.86
N SER A 503 -23.43 19.71 -6.16
CA SER A 503 -24.30 20.38 -5.19
C SER A 503 -25.14 19.38 -4.41
N GLY A 504 -24.93 19.33 -3.08
CA GLY A 504 -25.67 18.43 -2.18
C GLY A 504 -25.07 17.04 -1.99
N SER A 505 -23.90 16.72 -2.57
CA SER A 505 -23.18 15.48 -2.26
C SER A 505 -22.52 15.54 -0.88
N GLU A 506 -22.74 14.51 -0.03
CA GLU A 506 -22.07 14.38 1.27
C GLU A 506 -20.53 14.34 1.17
N SER A 507 -20.01 13.90 0.01
CA SER A 507 -18.58 13.78 -0.25
C SER A 507 -17.92 15.07 -0.75
N LEU A 508 -18.68 16.12 -1.05
CA LEU A 508 -18.16 17.39 -1.57
C LEU A 508 -17.04 18.00 -0.69
N PRO A 509 -17.13 18.06 0.65
CA PRO A 509 -16.04 18.56 1.49
C PRO A 509 -14.72 17.78 1.32
N VAL A 510 -14.81 16.47 1.08
CA VAL A 510 -13.64 15.60 0.83
C VAL A 510 -13.01 15.93 -0.52
N VAL A 511 -13.82 16.15 -1.57
CA VAL A 511 -13.35 16.62 -2.88
C VAL A 511 -12.68 18.00 -2.77
N LYS A 512 -13.28 18.95 -2.04
CA LYS A 512 -12.68 20.27 -1.82
C LYS A 512 -11.33 20.13 -1.09
N GLY A 513 -11.27 19.33 -0.02
CA GLY A 513 -10.04 19.05 0.73
C GLY A 513 -8.93 18.41 -0.12
N ALA A 514 -9.27 17.44 -0.97
CA ALA A 514 -8.31 16.76 -1.83
C ALA A 514 -7.66 17.72 -2.85
N PHE A 515 -8.44 18.58 -3.51
CA PHE A 515 -7.87 19.56 -4.45
C PHE A 515 -7.08 20.69 -3.76
N ILE A 516 -7.50 21.13 -2.57
CA ILE A 516 -6.69 22.02 -1.73
C ILE A 516 -5.35 21.36 -1.38
N PHE A 517 -5.33 20.05 -1.11
CA PHE A 517 -4.11 19.29 -0.84
C PHE A 517 -3.18 19.17 -2.06
N VAL A 518 -3.71 19.07 -3.28
CA VAL A 518 -2.89 19.20 -4.52
C VAL A 518 -2.23 20.58 -4.59
N CYS A 519 -3.00 21.66 -4.42
CA CYS A 519 -2.45 23.01 -4.40
C CYS A 519 -1.40 23.21 -3.30
N ARG A 520 -1.59 22.58 -2.14
CA ARG A 520 -0.66 22.62 -1.00
C ARG A 520 0.72 22.09 -1.33
N GLN A 521 0.82 20.98 -2.08
CA GLN A 521 2.15 20.49 -2.46
C GLN A 521 2.86 21.47 -3.39
N MET A 522 2.12 22.16 -4.27
CA MET A 522 2.69 23.21 -5.14
C MET A 522 3.14 24.46 -4.35
N TYR A 523 2.29 25.08 -3.52
CA TYR A 523 2.66 26.35 -2.83
C TYR A 523 3.60 26.18 -1.63
N ARG A 524 3.92 24.95 -1.22
CA ARG A 524 4.95 24.68 -0.20
C ARG A 524 6.35 25.04 -0.65
N THR A 525 6.61 25.10 -1.96
CA THR A 525 7.90 25.52 -2.53
C THR A 525 7.88 27.00 -2.91
N CYS A 526 9.04 27.66 -2.88
CA CYS A 526 9.14 29.07 -3.27
C CYS A 526 8.78 29.31 -4.75
N GLU A 527 9.17 28.38 -5.62
CA GLU A 527 8.88 28.42 -7.06
C GLU A 527 7.39 28.22 -7.35
N GLY A 528 6.79 27.16 -6.82
CA GLY A 528 5.37 26.89 -6.96
C GLY A 528 4.51 28.02 -6.37
N LEU A 529 4.84 28.54 -5.19
CA LEU A 529 4.13 29.71 -4.66
C LEU A 529 4.25 30.93 -5.60
N GLN A 530 5.43 31.20 -6.16
CA GLN A 530 5.62 32.33 -7.07
C GLN A 530 4.72 32.22 -8.31
N MET A 531 4.49 31.00 -8.82
CA MET A 531 3.54 30.73 -9.90
C MET A 531 2.06 30.80 -9.46
N LEU A 532 1.74 30.47 -8.20
CA LEU A 532 0.37 30.47 -7.67
C LEU A 532 -0.12 31.86 -7.21
N ILE A 533 0.77 32.83 -6.95
CA ILE A 533 0.40 34.18 -6.48
C ILE A 533 -0.68 34.88 -7.34
N PRO A 534 -0.59 34.93 -8.69
CA PRO A 534 -1.57 35.64 -9.53
C PRO A 534 -3.01 35.11 -9.41
N TYR A 535 -3.19 33.89 -8.89
CA TYR A 535 -4.50 33.29 -8.72
C TYR A 535 -5.21 33.71 -7.42
N GLY A 536 -4.52 34.32 -6.45
CA GLY A 536 -5.15 34.76 -5.19
C GLY A 536 -5.70 33.62 -4.32
N LEU A 537 -5.14 32.39 -4.43
CA LEU A 537 -5.69 31.21 -3.76
C LEU A 537 -5.76 31.35 -2.22
N HIS A 538 -4.80 32.06 -1.62
CA HIS A 538 -4.79 32.36 -0.18
C HIS A 538 -6.00 33.20 0.25
N GLU A 539 -6.41 34.19 -0.55
CA GLU A 539 -7.61 35.01 -0.31
C GLU A 539 -8.87 34.13 -0.39
N SER A 540 -8.96 33.29 -1.42
CA SER A 540 -10.09 32.36 -1.62
C SER A 540 -10.27 31.36 -0.47
N ILE A 541 -9.18 30.79 0.04
CA ILE A 541 -9.22 29.89 1.20
C ILE A 541 -9.54 30.69 2.47
N GLY A 542 -8.99 31.90 2.63
CA GLY A 542 -9.28 32.80 3.75
C GLY A 542 -10.74 33.25 3.82
N GLU A 543 -11.37 33.53 2.68
CA GLU A 543 -12.81 33.82 2.60
C GLU A 543 -13.67 32.59 2.92
N ALA A 544 -13.30 31.41 2.42
CA ALA A 544 -13.98 30.17 2.76
C ALA A 544 -13.90 29.87 4.26
N TRP A 545 -12.71 30.05 4.86
CA TRP A 545 -12.50 29.90 6.30
C TRP A 545 -13.36 30.88 7.11
N LYS A 546 -13.37 32.18 6.76
CA LYS A 546 -14.24 33.18 7.44
C LYS A 546 -15.72 32.81 7.40
N LYS A 547 -16.21 32.28 6.28
CA LYS A 547 -17.61 31.80 6.16
C LYS A 547 -17.89 30.62 7.08
N VAL A 548 -16.94 29.70 7.24
CA VAL A 548 -17.08 28.49 8.08
C VAL A 548 -16.94 28.81 9.57
N SER A 549 -15.98 29.65 9.94
CA SER A 549 -15.72 30.04 11.33
C SER A 549 -16.94 30.75 11.95
N LEU A 550 -17.61 31.63 11.18
CA LEU A 550 -18.89 32.25 11.57
C LEU A 550 -20.06 31.26 11.77
N LEU A 551 -19.95 30.02 11.28
CA LEU A 551 -20.91 28.93 11.55
C LEU A 551 -20.46 28.11 12.78
N SER A 552 -19.15 27.92 12.94
CA SER A 552 -18.51 27.27 14.09
C SER A 552 -18.82 28.01 15.40
N GLU A 553 -18.62 29.34 15.44
CA GLU A 553 -18.94 30.21 16.58
C GLU A 553 -20.42 30.19 17.01
N ARG A 554 -21.33 29.81 16.10
CA ARG A 554 -22.77 29.74 16.37
C ARG A 554 -23.20 28.43 17.04
N VAL A 555 -22.30 27.45 17.18
CA VAL A 555 -22.55 26.23 17.93
C VAL A 555 -22.41 26.54 19.43
N PRO A 556 -23.49 26.51 20.23
CA PRO A 556 -23.43 26.95 21.62
C PRO A 556 -22.56 26.02 22.47
N THR A 557 -21.77 26.61 23.35
CA THR A 557 -20.98 25.89 24.35
C THR A 557 -21.90 25.04 25.23
N PRO A 558 -21.58 23.74 25.48
CA PRO A 558 -22.40 22.91 26.36
C PRO A 558 -22.43 23.49 27.77
N VAL A 559 -23.63 23.76 28.29
CA VAL A 559 -23.79 24.26 29.66
C VAL A 559 -23.45 23.15 30.65
N THR A 560 -22.40 23.32 31.44
CA THR A 560 -22.06 22.43 32.55
C THR A 560 -23.22 22.33 33.54
N GLY A 561 -23.89 21.17 33.57
CA GLY A 561 -25.01 20.90 34.46
C GLY A 561 -26.23 20.21 33.82
N ALA A 562 -26.25 20.02 32.49
CA ALA A 562 -27.28 19.21 31.83
C ALA A 562 -26.76 17.78 31.53
N ASP A 563 -27.41 16.77 32.11
CA ASP A 563 -27.16 15.35 31.80
C ASP A 563 -27.68 15.01 30.39
N SER A 564 -26.86 15.25 29.36
CA SER A 564 -27.13 14.82 27.99
C SER A 564 -25.92 14.13 27.36
N THR A 565 -25.70 12.86 27.75
CA THR A 565 -24.89 11.91 26.99
C THR A 565 -25.56 11.56 25.65
N SER A 566 -25.61 12.50 24.71
CA SER A 566 -26.12 12.29 23.36
C SER A 566 -25.47 13.25 22.36
N SER A 567 -24.49 12.73 21.61
CA SER A 567 -24.02 13.21 20.30
C SER A 567 -23.93 14.73 20.06
N ILE A 568 -22.71 15.25 20.07
CA ILE A 568 -22.31 16.31 19.12
C ILE A 568 -22.81 15.87 17.74
N SER A 569 -23.64 16.69 17.08
CA SER A 569 -24.25 16.33 15.80
C SER A 569 -23.17 16.03 14.75
N LEU A 570 -23.42 15.06 13.86
CA LEU A 570 -22.45 14.69 12.81
C LEU A 570 -22.06 15.92 11.96
N GLU A 571 -23.04 16.79 11.71
CA GLU A 571 -22.88 18.07 11.03
C GLU A 571 -21.89 19.02 11.72
N SER A 572 -21.98 19.21 13.04
CA SER A 572 -21.05 20.08 13.77
C SER A 572 -19.61 19.50 13.82
N LYS A 573 -19.45 18.18 13.79
CA LYS A 573 -18.12 17.55 13.60
C LYS A 573 -17.55 17.81 12.20
N ASN A 574 -18.39 17.73 11.17
CA ASN A 574 -17.97 17.98 9.78
C ASN A 574 -17.59 19.45 9.56
N ILE A 575 -18.31 20.40 10.19
CA ILE A 575 -17.97 21.83 10.16
C ILE A 575 -16.59 22.07 10.79
N LEU A 576 -16.33 21.50 11.97
CA LEU A 576 -15.02 21.63 12.65
C LEU A 576 -13.88 21.00 11.84
N LEU A 577 -14.07 19.80 11.29
CA LEU A 577 -13.06 19.14 10.45
C LEU A 577 -12.74 19.96 9.18
N TRP A 578 -13.75 20.60 8.60
CA TRP A 578 -13.57 21.49 7.45
C TRP A 578 -12.87 22.80 7.82
N GLU A 579 -13.16 23.37 8.98
CA GLU A 579 -12.42 24.51 9.54
C GLU A 579 -10.94 24.18 9.78
N GLU A 580 -10.65 23.04 10.44
CA GLU A 580 -9.27 22.55 10.63
C GLU A 580 -8.55 22.30 9.29
N THR A 581 -9.25 21.80 8.26
CA THR A 581 -8.70 21.59 6.91
C THR A 581 -8.30 22.91 6.23
N LEU A 582 -9.13 23.95 6.37
CA LEU A 582 -8.87 25.28 5.80
C LEU A 582 -7.75 26.00 6.56
N LEU A 583 -7.70 25.86 7.89
CA LEU A 583 -6.62 26.40 8.73
C LEU A 583 -5.28 25.73 8.43
N ASP A 584 -5.23 24.40 8.25
CA ASP A 584 -4.02 23.71 7.80
C ASP A 584 -3.58 24.20 6.41
N ALA A 585 -4.51 24.34 5.46
CA ALA A 585 -4.18 24.89 4.13
C ALA A 585 -3.58 26.30 4.20
N LEU A 586 -4.20 27.21 4.95
CA LEU A 586 -3.69 28.58 5.18
C LEU A 586 -2.32 28.56 5.87
N LEU A 587 -2.16 27.76 6.92
CA LEU A 587 -0.91 27.59 7.64
C LEU A 587 0.22 27.16 6.70
N ASN A 588 -0.02 26.27 5.74
CA ASN A 588 1.05 25.75 4.89
C ASN A 588 1.60 26.75 3.85
N PHE A 589 0.97 27.91 3.61
CA PHE A 589 1.61 29.01 2.88
C PHE A 589 2.87 29.50 3.59
N SER A 590 2.88 29.50 4.93
CA SER A 590 4.03 29.91 5.75
C SER A 590 5.23 28.95 5.68
N ALA A 591 5.16 27.85 4.92
CA ALA A 591 6.33 27.05 4.56
C ALA A 591 7.37 27.86 3.76
N THR A 592 6.97 29.01 3.17
CA THR A 592 7.85 29.93 2.45
C THR A 592 7.82 31.33 3.07
N PRO A 593 8.91 32.13 2.99
CA PRO A 593 8.94 33.49 3.56
C PRO A 593 7.86 34.40 2.97
N LYS A 594 7.63 34.32 1.65
CA LYS A 594 6.62 35.14 0.96
C LYS A 594 5.20 34.75 1.34
N GLY A 595 4.95 33.46 1.58
CA GLY A 595 3.65 32.95 2.01
C GLY A 595 3.26 33.34 3.44
N VAL A 596 4.21 33.67 4.33
CA VAL A 596 3.91 34.29 5.65
C VAL A 596 3.17 35.62 5.46
N PHE A 597 3.59 36.46 4.51
CA PHE A 597 2.91 37.73 4.21
C PHE A 597 1.53 37.53 3.56
N LEU A 598 1.37 36.49 2.73
CA LEU A 598 0.08 36.14 2.13
C LEU A 598 -0.88 35.56 3.18
N LEU A 599 -0.40 34.79 4.16
CA LEU A 599 -1.21 34.36 5.29
C LEU A 599 -1.67 35.57 6.11
N HIS A 600 -0.75 36.51 6.38
CA HIS A 600 -1.07 37.74 7.11
C HIS A 600 -2.16 38.57 6.41
N SER A 601 -2.16 38.70 5.07
CA SER A 601 -3.19 39.45 4.35
C SER A 601 -4.59 38.84 4.47
N THR A 602 -4.72 37.52 4.69
CA THR A 602 -6.04 36.90 4.95
C THR A 602 -6.65 37.31 6.30
N GLY A 603 -5.82 37.71 7.28
CA GLY A 603 -6.22 37.94 8.67
C GLY A 603 -6.28 36.68 9.55
N ALA A 604 -6.07 35.48 9.00
CA ALA A 604 -6.17 34.20 9.72
C ALA A 604 -4.91 33.80 10.52
N MET A 605 -3.92 34.70 10.65
CA MET A 605 -2.59 34.39 11.21
C MET A 605 -2.67 33.81 12.63
N ASN A 606 -3.41 34.47 13.52
CA ASN A 606 -3.51 34.06 14.93
C ASN A 606 -4.21 32.69 15.04
N ASP A 607 -5.29 32.48 14.29
CA ASP A 607 -6.08 31.25 14.29
C ASP A 607 -5.28 30.08 13.73
N CYS A 608 -4.49 30.30 12.67
CA CYS A 608 -3.57 29.30 12.13
C CYS A 608 -2.47 28.91 13.13
N VAL A 609 -1.90 29.87 13.87
CA VAL A 609 -0.88 29.58 14.89
C VAL A 609 -1.49 28.89 16.12
N ASN A 610 -2.68 29.29 16.56
CA ASN A 610 -3.44 28.62 17.61
C ASN A 610 -3.79 27.17 17.22
N PHE A 611 -4.27 26.96 16.00
CA PHE A 611 -4.52 25.64 15.43
C PHE A 611 -3.25 24.78 15.42
N MET A 612 -2.14 25.31 14.90
CA MET A 612 -0.84 24.64 14.89
C MET A 612 -0.40 24.23 16.31
N PHE A 613 -0.48 25.14 17.28
CA PHE A 613 -0.09 24.86 18.67
C PHE A 613 -1.00 23.81 19.33
N SER A 614 -2.31 23.87 19.08
CA SER A 614 -3.25 22.85 19.55
C SER A 614 -2.99 21.47 18.93
N SER A 615 -2.64 21.43 17.63
CA SER A 615 -2.31 20.22 16.89
C SER A 615 -1.01 19.58 17.37
N LEU A 616 0.04 20.40 17.60
CA LEU A 616 1.29 19.96 18.24
C LEU A 616 1.05 19.38 19.63
N SER A 617 0.22 20.04 20.45
CA SER A 617 -0.11 19.60 21.81
C SER A 617 -0.89 18.29 21.83
N LYS A 618 -1.82 18.09 20.88
CA LYS A 618 -2.54 16.81 20.67
C LYS A 618 -1.58 15.71 20.18
N LYS A 619 -0.76 15.97 19.15
CA LYS A 619 0.14 14.97 18.53
C LYS A 619 1.27 14.50 19.46
N LEU A 620 1.69 15.34 20.43
CA LEU A 620 2.65 14.92 21.47
C LEU A 620 2.11 13.77 22.36
N GLN A 621 0.79 13.55 22.39
CA GLN A 621 0.15 12.46 23.12
C GLN A 621 -0.03 11.18 22.28
N THR A 622 0.10 11.24 20.95
CA THR A 622 -0.23 10.13 20.02
C THR A 622 0.96 9.57 19.24
N ASN A 623 2.17 10.15 19.35
CA ASN A 623 3.41 9.64 18.74
C ASN A 623 3.44 9.54 17.19
N GLU A 624 2.61 10.29 16.46
CA GLU A 624 2.58 10.25 14.99
C GLU A 624 3.59 11.18 14.31
N HIS A 625 4.27 10.68 13.27
CA HIS A 625 5.49 11.27 12.68
C HIS A 625 5.23 12.37 11.62
N GLU A 626 4.64 13.50 12.00
CA GLU A 626 4.60 14.73 11.17
C GLU A 626 5.39 15.91 11.74
N GLU A 627 6.27 15.64 12.71
CA GLU A 627 6.92 16.67 13.55
C GLU A 627 7.88 17.62 12.79
N PHE A 628 8.28 17.31 11.56
CA PHE A 628 9.26 18.12 10.81
C PHE A 628 8.65 19.36 10.15
N GLY A 629 7.46 19.26 9.54
CA GLY A 629 6.83 20.37 8.80
C GLY A 629 6.49 21.56 9.69
N ASN A 630 5.91 21.30 10.87
CA ASN A 630 5.53 22.34 11.82
C ASN A 630 6.73 23.10 12.38
N ARG A 631 7.91 22.46 12.51
CA ARG A 631 9.14 23.15 12.92
C ARG A 631 9.59 24.18 11.89
N VAL A 632 9.58 23.83 10.60
CA VAL A 632 9.91 24.77 9.52
C VAL A 632 8.95 25.96 9.55
N ILE A 633 7.65 25.70 9.71
CA ILE A 633 6.62 26.74 9.81
C ILE A 633 6.87 27.69 10.99
N VAL A 634 7.12 27.19 12.21
CA VAL A 634 7.45 28.04 13.38
C VAL A 634 8.66 28.94 13.09
N THR A 635 9.73 28.40 12.50
CA THR A 635 10.91 29.18 12.11
C THR A 635 10.55 30.28 11.10
N GLN A 636 9.74 29.97 10.09
CA GLN A 636 9.32 30.94 9.07
C GLN A 636 8.44 32.05 9.67
N MET A 637 7.46 31.71 10.52
CA MET A 637 6.64 32.71 11.23
C MET A 637 7.51 33.69 12.03
N ALA A 638 8.50 33.17 12.74
CA ALA A 638 9.43 33.99 13.53
C ALA A 638 10.25 34.99 12.68
N THR A 639 10.45 34.74 11.38
CA THR A 639 11.09 35.71 10.47
C THR A 639 10.26 36.98 10.22
N THR A 640 9.04 37.07 10.77
CA THR A 640 8.18 38.25 10.68
C THR A 640 7.75 38.72 12.06
N PRO A 641 7.70 40.05 12.34
CA PRO A 641 7.23 40.56 13.63
C PRO A 641 5.80 40.10 13.97
N THR A 642 4.91 40.10 12.97
CA THR A 642 3.51 39.68 13.14
C THR A 642 3.37 38.18 13.44
N GLY A 643 4.19 37.33 12.81
CA GLY A 643 4.27 35.90 13.14
C GLY A 643 4.88 35.65 14.53
N ALA A 644 5.88 36.43 14.95
CA ALA A 644 6.45 36.36 16.29
C ALA A 644 5.43 36.74 17.39
N VAL A 645 4.64 37.80 17.18
CA VAL A 645 3.54 38.19 18.08
C VAL A 645 2.45 37.12 18.13
N ALA A 646 2.08 36.52 16.99
CA ALA A 646 1.12 35.41 16.97
C ALA A 646 1.62 34.18 17.75
N LEU A 647 2.92 33.84 17.62
CA LEU A 647 3.55 32.77 18.41
C LEU A 647 3.54 33.08 19.92
N GLN A 648 3.78 34.33 20.33
CA GLN A 648 3.67 34.71 21.74
C GLN A 648 2.22 34.62 22.23
N GLY A 649 1.28 35.23 21.50
CA GLY A 649 -0.14 35.30 21.85
C GLY A 649 -0.83 33.94 21.94
N SER A 650 -0.37 32.95 21.17
CA SER A 650 -0.89 31.56 21.23
C SER A 650 -0.49 30.78 22.49
N GLY A 651 0.48 31.27 23.27
CA GLY A 651 1.07 30.52 24.39
C GLY A 651 2.11 29.47 23.98
N PHE A 652 2.46 29.37 22.69
CA PHE A 652 3.54 28.50 22.20
C PHE A 652 4.88 28.82 22.90
N ILE A 653 5.28 30.10 22.92
CA ILE A 653 6.53 30.55 23.55
C ILE A 653 6.54 30.17 25.04
N LYS A 654 5.46 30.46 25.77
CA LYS A 654 5.31 30.12 27.18
C LYS A 654 5.42 28.62 27.45
N THR A 655 4.87 27.79 26.57
CA THR A 655 4.94 26.33 26.69
C THR A 655 6.36 25.83 26.43
N LEU A 656 7.04 26.34 25.41
CA LEU A 656 8.45 26.03 25.12
C LEU A 656 9.39 26.44 26.26
N VAL A 657 9.17 27.63 26.83
CA VAL A 657 9.94 28.17 27.95
C VAL A 657 9.72 27.35 29.23
N THR A 658 8.48 27.00 29.55
CA THR A 658 8.16 26.19 30.74
C THR A 658 8.62 24.73 30.61
N GLU A 659 8.58 24.13 29.40
CA GLU A 659 9.17 22.82 29.13
C GLU A 659 10.69 22.84 29.30
N LEU A 660 11.39 23.84 28.74
CA LEU A 660 12.82 24.01 28.97
C LEU A 660 13.13 24.15 30.47
N TRP A 661 12.39 24.98 31.18
CA TRP A 661 12.60 25.20 32.61
C TRP A 661 12.43 23.90 33.41
N ALA A 662 11.41 23.09 33.08
CA ALA A 662 11.23 21.78 33.71
C ALA A 662 12.42 20.84 33.43
N LEU A 663 12.95 20.83 32.21
CA LEU A 663 14.10 20.02 31.82
C LEU A 663 15.40 20.43 32.53
N LEU A 664 15.62 21.73 32.76
CA LEU A 664 16.81 22.26 33.43
C LEU A 664 16.72 22.21 34.96
N GLU A 665 15.58 22.61 35.54
CA GLU A 665 15.46 22.92 36.97
C GLU A 665 14.60 21.94 37.77
N CYS A 666 13.69 21.20 37.12
CA CYS A 666 12.79 20.27 37.83
C CYS A 666 13.25 18.79 37.78
N GLY A 667 14.20 18.46 36.89
CA GLY A 667 14.70 17.09 36.72
C GLY A 667 13.71 16.15 36.03
N LYS A 668 14.18 14.97 35.60
CA LYS A 668 13.35 14.00 34.84
C LYS A 668 12.71 12.89 35.67
N ASP A 669 13.08 12.70 36.94
CA ASP A 669 12.76 11.47 37.66
C ASP A 669 12.51 11.63 39.17
N ASP A 670 11.39 11.09 39.63
CA ASP A 670 11.10 10.67 41.03
C ASP A 670 11.95 9.45 41.47
N LEU A 671 13.00 9.10 40.72
CA LEU A 671 13.91 8.01 41.06
C LEU A 671 14.84 8.46 42.19
N ARG A 672 14.69 7.83 43.36
CA ARG A 672 15.63 7.97 44.48
C ARG A 672 17.07 7.73 44.00
N ILE A 673 17.85 8.80 43.92
CA ILE A 673 19.27 8.77 43.58
C ILE A 673 20.00 7.97 44.67
N THR A 674 20.27 6.70 44.39
CA THR A 674 20.90 5.76 45.34
C THR A 674 22.43 5.73 45.22
N GLN A 675 22.99 6.35 44.19
CA GLN A 675 24.42 6.58 44.01
C GLN A 675 24.67 7.94 43.33
N PRO A 676 25.74 8.66 43.67
CA PRO A 676 26.17 9.86 42.92
C PRO A 676 26.55 9.48 41.48
N LYS A 677 26.17 10.31 40.50
CA LYS A 677 26.70 10.18 39.13
C LYS A 677 28.20 10.46 39.12
N SER A 678 28.97 9.68 38.36
CA SER A 678 30.43 9.79 38.25
C SER A 678 30.91 11.04 37.49
N THR A 679 30.00 11.73 36.80
CA THR A 679 30.21 13.01 36.10
C THR A 679 29.18 14.02 36.63
N PRO A 680 29.60 15.21 37.10
CA PRO A 680 28.69 16.19 37.70
C PRO A 680 27.75 16.85 36.67
N VAL A 681 28.15 16.85 35.40
CA VAL A 681 27.39 17.38 34.27
C VAL A 681 27.20 16.27 33.25
N ASP A 682 25.97 15.77 33.09
CA ASP A 682 25.60 15.08 31.85
C ASP A 682 25.64 16.11 30.71
N PRO A 683 26.12 15.76 29.51
CA PRO A 683 26.07 16.67 28.39
C PRO A 683 24.60 17.06 28.09
N ILE A 684 24.32 18.36 28.16
CA ILE A 684 23.04 19.02 27.80
C ILE A 684 22.51 18.53 26.43
N ASP A 685 23.45 18.11 25.59
CA ASP A 685 23.36 17.76 24.17
C ASP A 685 22.32 16.70 23.77
N GLN A 686 21.64 16.02 24.70
CA GLN A 686 20.53 15.10 24.35
C GLN A 686 19.20 15.39 25.05
N SER A 687 19.18 15.81 26.32
CA SER A 687 17.92 16.05 27.04
C SER A 687 17.24 17.38 26.69
N CYS A 688 18.03 18.43 26.47
CA CYS A 688 17.56 19.79 26.21
C CYS A 688 17.78 20.23 24.76
N GLN A 689 18.45 19.41 23.95
CA GLN A 689 18.79 19.69 22.55
C GLN A 689 17.58 20.10 21.70
N LYS A 690 16.43 19.43 21.89
CA LYS A 690 15.18 19.74 21.18
C LYS A 690 14.69 21.15 21.50
N SER A 691 14.60 21.50 22.79
CA SER A 691 14.16 22.81 23.27
C SER A 691 15.14 23.92 22.90
N PHE A 692 16.45 23.64 22.93
CA PHE A 692 17.50 24.56 22.47
C PHE A 692 17.37 24.89 20.98
N LEU A 693 17.24 23.88 20.12
CA LEU A 693 17.04 24.08 18.68
C LEU A 693 15.71 24.81 18.39
N SER A 694 14.64 24.48 19.11
CA SER A 694 13.36 25.21 19.00
C SER A 694 13.47 26.68 19.41
N LEU A 695 14.26 27.01 20.44
CA LEU A 695 14.51 28.40 20.84
C LEU A 695 15.37 29.15 19.83
N ILE A 696 16.46 28.56 19.33
CA ILE A 696 17.29 29.19 18.28
C ILE A 696 16.46 29.47 17.02
N ASN A 697 15.63 28.52 16.61
CA ASN A 697 14.75 28.67 15.45
C ASN A 697 13.65 29.73 15.67
N LEU A 698 13.22 29.96 16.91
CA LEU A 698 12.30 31.04 17.27
C LEU A 698 13.01 32.40 17.32
N LEU A 699 14.25 32.46 17.80
CA LEU A 699 15.02 33.69 18.02
C LEU A 699 15.72 34.20 16.76
N THR A 700 14.99 34.27 15.64
CA THR A 700 15.44 34.99 14.44
C THR A 700 15.43 36.51 14.69
N TYR A 701 16.23 37.29 13.97
CA TYR A 701 16.40 38.73 14.21
C TYR A 701 15.08 39.54 14.35
N PRO A 702 14.05 39.35 13.49
CA PRO A 702 12.77 40.04 13.63
C PRO A 702 12.01 39.64 14.91
N ALA A 703 11.97 38.35 15.25
CA ALA A 703 11.37 37.89 16.50
C ALA A 703 12.13 38.40 17.74
N VAL A 704 13.47 38.41 17.72
CA VAL A 704 14.29 38.96 18.81
C VAL A 704 14.00 40.44 19.03
N PHE A 705 13.90 41.22 17.96
CA PHE A 705 13.55 42.64 18.05
C PHE A 705 12.13 42.82 18.60
N GLU A 706 11.14 42.09 18.08
CA GLU A 706 9.74 42.27 18.48
C GLU A 706 9.50 41.79 19.93
N LEU A 707 10.05 40.64 20.32
CA LEU A 707 9.85 40.03 21.64
C LEU A 707 10.65 40.70 22.76
N LEU A 708 11.72 41.45 22.46
CA LEU A 708 12.58 42.07 23.48
C LEU A 708 12.61 43.61 23.42
N SER A 709 12.21 44.25 22.31
CA SER A 709 12.28 45.71 22.23
C SER A 709 11.36 46.36 23.26
N LYS A 710 11.89 47.38 23.94
CA LYS A 710 11.19 48.18 24.97
C LYS A 710 10.72 47.39 26.20
N GLN A 711 11.20 46.16 26.41
CA GLN A 711 10.98 45.42 27.65
C GLN A 711 12.18 45.63 28.60
N ASP A 712 11.88 45.96 29.85
CA ASP A 712 12.89 46.04 30.90
C ASP A 712 13.24 44.65 31.44
N ILE A 713 14.53 44.40 31.67
CA ILE A 713 15.02 43.14 32.25
C ILE A 713 14.51 43.05 33.71
N PRO A 714 13.75 42.01 34.11
CA PRO A 714 13.07 41.95 35.41
C PRO A 714 13.95 42.15 36.63
N ASN A 715 15.19 41.60 36.63
CA ASN A 715 16.27 41.77 37.62
C ASN A 715 15.80 42.03 39.08
N LYS A 716 15.03 41.09 39.62
CA LYS A 716 14.34 41.24 40.91
C LYS A 716 15.32 41.11 42.09
N PRO A 717 15.09 41.79 43.22
CA PRO A 717 15.95 41.68 44.40
C PRO A 717 15.84 40.32 45.10
N MET A 718 14.73 39.59 44.89
CA MET A 718 14.50 38.22 45.34
C MET A 718 13.64 37.49 44.29
N TYR A 719 13.86 36.19 44.15
CA TYR A 719 13.07 35.30 43.29
C TYR A 719 12.50 34.16 44.13
N SER A 720 11.30 33.71 43.81
CA SER A 720 10.69 32.55 44.49
C SER A 720 11.15 31.24 43.87
N LEU A 721 11.34 30.19 44.67
CA LEU A 721 11.62 28.83 44.17
C LEU A 721 10.45 28.22 43.37
N ARG A 722 9.28 28.88 43.36
CA ARG A 722 8.11 28.52 42.52
C ARG A 722 7.96 29.43 41.29
N GLU A 723 8.87 30.36 41.08
CA GLU A 723 8.83 31.31 39.98
C GLU A 723 9.42 30.67 38.72
N VAL A 724 8.55 30.38 37.77
CA VAL A 724 8.90 29.77 36.48
C VAL A 724 8.86 30.86 35.41
N PRO A 725 9.90 31.01 34.58
CA PRO A 725 9.88 31.88 33.39
C PRO A 725 8.63 31.64 32.52
N THR A 726 8.02 32.70 32.00
CA THR A 726 6.91 32.57 31.03
C THR A 726 7.27 33.06 29.64
N ASP A 727 8.29 33.91 29.52
CA ASP A 727 8.66 34.54 28.26
C ASP A 727 10.18 34.54 28.02
N ILE A 728 10.61 34.93 26.82
CA ILE A 728 12.03 34.93 26.43
C ILE A 728 12.87 35.84 27.34
N ILE A 729 12.33 37.00 27.74
CA ILE A 729 13.07 37.94 28.60
C ILE A 729 13.35 37.36 29.99
N ASP A 730 12.43 36.55 30.54
CA ASP A 730 12.65 35.84 31.80
C ASP A 730 13.79 34.83 31.66
N ILE A 731 13.85 34.09 30.54
CA ILE A 731 14.95 33.16 30.26
C ILE A 731 16.29 33.91 30.15
N ILE A 732 16.32 35.06 29.48
CA ILE A 732 17.52 35.90 29.39
C ILE A 732 17.94 36.39 30.79
N ASP A 733 17.01 36.87 31.61
CA ASP A 733 17.26 37.34 32.99
C ASP A 733 17.73 36.22 33.93
N ARG A 734 17.20 35.01 33.77
CA ARG A 734 17.35 33.86 34.68
C ARG A 734 18.46 32.88 34.30
N LEU A 735 18.85 32.79 33.03
CA LEU A 735 19.88 31.84 32.56
C LEU A 735 21.15 32.53 32.04
N ILE A 736 21.00 33.71 31.43
CA ILE A 736 22.10 34.41 30.73
C ILE A 736 22.66 35.54 31.61
N ILE A 737 21.82 36.47 32.06
CA ILE A 737 22.22 37.67 32.81
C ILE A 737 22.23 37.38 34.32
N LEU A 738 23.10 36.47 34.74
CA LEU A 738 23.29 36.07 36.15
C LEU A 738 24.16 37.07 36.93
N ASN A 739 23.68 38.31 37.03
CA ASN A 739 24.40 39.46 37.61
C ASN A 739 24.13 39.71 39.11
N SER A 740 23.48 38.80 39.82
CA SER A 740 23.19 38.93 41.26
C SER A 740 23.17 37.59 41.99
N GLU A 741 23.54 37.59 43.27
CA GLU A 741 23.46 36.41 44.15
C GLU A 741 22.03 35.87 44.25
N ALA A 742 21.03 36.76 44.24
CA ALA A 742 19.61 36.40 44.26
C ALA A 742 19.19 35.53 43.07
N LYS A 743 19.77 35.77 41.87
CA LYS A 743 19.56 34.92 40.69
C LYS A 743 20.28 33.58 40.85
N ILE A 744 21.56 33.61 41.19
CA ILE A 744 22.41 32.41 41.35
C ILE A 744 21.80 31.43 42.37
N HIS A 745 21.37 31.92 43.54
CA HIS A 745 20.77 31.10 44.59
C HIS A 745 19.33 30.63 44.31
N SER A 746 18.74 31.02 43.19
CA SER A 746 17.38 30.65 42.80
C SER A 746 17.31 29.65 41.65
N LEU A 747 18.46 29.12 41.23
CA LEU A 747 18.60 27.97 40.34
C LEU A 747 19.00 26.75 41.18
N PHE A 748 18.26 25.64 41.03
CA PHE A 748 18.62 24.35 41.61
C PHE A 748 19.83 23.73 40.91
N ASN A 749 19.90 23.87 39.58
CA ASN A 749 20.96 23.31 38.74
C ASN A 749 21.83 24.40 38.09
N TYR A 750 22.33 25.36 38.89
CA TYR A 750 23.10 26.53 38.44
C TYR A 750 24.10 26.23 37.32
N GLU A 751 24.97 25.22 37.45
CA GLU A 751 25.99 24.92 36.44
C GLU A 751 25.37 24.52 35.09
N GLN A 752 24.35 23.65 35.09
CA GLN A 752 23.70 23.20 33.86
C GLN A 752 22.92 24.33 33.19
N SER A 753 22.17 25.09 33.99
CA SER A 753 21.33 26.21 33.56
C SER A 753 22.15 27.41 33.06
N HIS A 754 23.29 27.69 33.68
CA HIS A 754 24.20 28.73 33.21
C HIS A 754 24.96 28.30 31.95
N ILE A 755 25.44 27.04 31.87
CA ILE A 755 26.05 26.52 30.64
C ILE A 755 25.03 26.50 29.49
N PHE A 756 23.76 26.22 29.76
CA PHE A 756 22.68 26.36 28.76
C PHE A 756 22.54 27.81 28.30
N GLY A 757 22.46 28.78 29.21
CA GLY A 757 22.30 30.21 28.87
C GLY A 757 23.53 30.85 28.20
N LEU A 758 24.72 30.27 28.35
CA LEU A 758 25.95 30.70 27.67
C LEU A 758 26.08 30.17 26.23
N ARG A 759 25.25 29.19 25.83
CA ARG A 759 25.25 28.55 24.50
C ARG A 759 24.21 29.19 23.58
#